data_AF-A0A9P8PII4-F1
#
_entry.id   AF-A0A9P8PII4-F1
#
_cell.length_a   1.000
_cell.length_b   1.000
_cell.length_c   1.000
_cell.angle_alpha   90.00
_cell.angle_beta   90.00
_cell.angle_gamma   90.00
#
_symmetry.space_group_name_H-M   'P 1'
#
loop_
_entity.id
_entity.type
_entity.pdbx_description
1 polymer ?
#
loop_
_entity_poly.entity_id
_entity_poly.type
_entity_poly.pdbx_seq_one_letter_code
_entity_poly.pdbx_strand_id
1 'polypeptide(L)'
;MSCDERIPAKRSLTSLRLVTFNVNGVKTLKNYYPWTLVSEYGQMLDMMKGDIVTFQELKLQRSDVDLKIADIPGYSSFISVPLSKKGYSGVGVFVRKPRQDEPDLIKRALTVIRVEEGITGILPHKKKTLSYREAYEDPTLRETCIGGYPSHKNVYDKLRKVDGEGRCVIVELNFNVVVISVYCPANSLATEEGEEFRMLFLGCLFERAQNLREMGKHVVIMGDINVCVDLIDSDDTIKTAFRERKLVKAQESHDFESLNVEQVLAFKNSAPHRTLVNNYVVDSSGFGAVRDSQFLHDVVREKQGRRLKMYTVWSTFKSNRPLNIGSRIDLILASEKLACVANQADIWPFLHGSDHCPTFTDYEYAGSELVKANDRSLEYAAKPNWFEATNFYGLHTRGSIDKFFKKRERPLPQEQAEPTQAIDYATRKKQKVEPHEQLSISDFFFKSSYDAPEEHEQPKPRISVANFKEMLKDSSSSAPLCKHGEPCSLRTVKAEKNRGKKFWCCARSTLTESWATDQEQKQEKDVDAYNCGFFKWASRSWDKKQEQRRKDEQLKQKLRELKQEKEAEKKARVDKIKEKRARKEEKERYERMASIMHAKKVDRCRVWGLPAMRPLTEARIELSEARVMDSWIPIPHCESSPLVRYTYVAALVLEPDPTACSAYFCSSISRPTTFDTAFTNDEIGPLPVPSTVTSLPLYVTCTSIVVTNSDCFWIE
;
A
#
# COMPACT_ATOMS: atom_id res chain seq x y z
N MET A 1 30.88 -20.59 1.06
CA MET A 1 29.60 -21.16 0.59
C MET A 1 29.67 -21.20 -0.93
N SER A 2 29.29 -22.30 -1.58
CA SER A 2 29.24 -22.33 -3.04
C SER A 2 28.17 -21.35 -3.53
N CYS A 3 28.46 -20.59 -4.59
CA CYS A 3 27.39 -19.95 -5.36
C CYS A 3 26.51 -21.07 -5.94
N ASP A 4 25.20 -20.83 -6.01
CA ASP A 4 24.35 -21.66 -6.88
C ASP A 4 24.85 -21.47 -8.32
N GLU A 5 25.34 -22.53 -8.95
CA GLU A 5 25.99 -22.47 -10.27
C GLU A 5 25.05 -21.97 -11.37
N ARG A 6 23.73 -22.04 -11.11
CA ARG A 6 22.67 -21.51 -11.96
C ARG A 6 22.55 -19.98 -11.94
N ILE A 7 23.24 -19.30 -11.01
CA ILE A 7 23.35 -17.83 -10.97
C ILE A 7 24.62 -17.44 -11.75
N PRO A 8 24.53 -16.96 -13.00
CA PRO A 8 25.68 -16.76 -13.87
C PRO A 8 26.67 -15.74 -13.30
N ALA A 9 27.95 -15.88 -13.66
CA ALA A 9 28.93 -14.82 -13.45
C ALA A 9 28.61 -13.60 -14.34
N LYS A 10 29.04 -12.42 -13.89
CA LYS A 10 29.03 -11.21 -14.73
C LYS A 10 30.10 -11.36 -15.82
N ARG A 11 29.90 -10.75 -17.00
CA ARG A 11 30.85 -10.92 -18.13
C ARG A 11 32.21 -10.27 -17.88
N SER A 12 32.26 -9.23 -17.06
CA SER A 12 33.47 -8.48 -16.75
C SER A 12 33.44 -7.93 -15.32
N LEU A 13 34.54 -7.31 -14.89
CA LEU A 13 34.61 -6.52 -13.66
C LEU A 13 33.94 -5.13 -13.78
N THR A 14 33.53 -4.73 -14.99
CA THR A 14 32.85 -3.46 -15.29
C THR A 14 31.36 -3.61 -15.66
N SER A 15 30.89 -4.85 -15.72
CA SER A 15 29.47 -5.22 -15.74
C SER A 15 28.86 -5.00 -14.35
N LEU A 16 27.75 -4.27 -14.26
CA LEU A 16 26.94 -4.19 -13.04
C LEU A 16 25.60 -4.92 -13.19
N ARG A 17 25.23 -5.67 -12.15
CA ARG A 17 24.00 -6.46 -12.08
C ARG A 17 22.90 -5.73 -11.31
N LEU A 18 21.81 -5.45 -12.00
CA LEU A 18 20.54 -5.03 -11.41
C LEU A 18 19.67 -6.28 -11.20
N VAL A 19 19.05 -6.42 -10.03
CA VAL A 19 18.13 -7.53 -9.68
C VAL A 19 16.84 -6.96 -9.07
N THR A 20 15.67 -7.41 -9.52
CA THR A 20 14.38 -7.10 -8.88
C THR A 20 13.68 -8.36 -8.42
N PHE A 21 12.97 -8.31 -7.28
CA PHE A 21 12.28 -9.46 -6.70
C PHE A 21 11.13 -9.04 -5.77
N ASN A 22 9.88 -9.33 -6.13
CA ASN A 22 8.78 -9.28 -5.17
C ASN A 22 8.94 -10.44 -4.16
N VAL A 23 9.30 -10.09 -2.92
CA VAL A 23 9.63 -11.08 -1.87
C VAL A 23 8.42 -11.59 -1.09
N ASN A 24 7.21 -11.06 -1.35
CA ASN A 24 5.96 -11.42 -0.66
C ASN A 24 6.12 -11.53 0.87
N GLY A 25 6.79 -10.55 1.47
CA GLY A 25 7.16 -10.50 2.88
C GLY A 25 8.63 -10.89 3.11
N VAL A 26 9.49 -9.87 3.31
CA VAL A 26 10.95 -10.08 3.47
C VAL A 26 11.31 -10.94 4.70
N LYS A 27 10.47 -10.90 5.75
CA LYS A 27 10.62 -11.74 6.96
C LYS A 27 10.41 -13.23 6.69
N THR A 28 9.54 -13.59 5.74
CA THR A 28 9.22 -14.98 5.40
C THR A 28 10.22 -15.60 4.41
N LEU A 29 11.03 -14.78 3.73
CA LEU A 29 11.98 -15.22 2.72
C LEU A 29 12.95 -16.30 3.24
N LYS A 30 13.44 -16.15 4.48
CA LYS A 30 14.36 -17.08 5.17
C LYS A 30 13.79 -18.48 5.46
N ASN A 31 12.49 -18.70 5.24
CA ASN A 31 11.84 -19.99 5.48
C ASN A 31 11.97 -20.95 4.27
N TYR A 32 12.57 -20.52 3.17
CA TYR A 32 12.67 -21.27 1.92
C TYR A 32 14.12 -21.45 1.47
N TYR A 33 14.42 -22.55 0.78
CA TYR A 33 15.70 -22.74 0.10
C TYR A 33 15.84 -21.78 -1.11
N PRO A 34 17.02 -21.19 -1.38
CA PRO A 34 18.30 -21.34 -0.66
C PRO A 34 18.46 -20.41 0.55
N TRP A 35 17.50 -19.52 0.81
CA TRP A 35 17.55 -18.48 1.85
C TRP A 35 17.62 -19.02 3.29
N THR A 36 17.25 -20.28 3.51
CA THR A 36 17.49 -21.02 4.77
C THR A 36 18.97 -21.21 5.09
N LEU A 37 19.88 -21.08 4.11
CA LEU A 37 21.32 -21.23 4.28
C LEU A 37 22.01 -19.94 4.77
N VAL A 38 21.31 -18.81 4.85
CA VAL A 38 21.88 -17.48 5.14
C VAL A 38 21.23 -16.82 6.34
N SER A 39 22.07 -16.34 7.27
CA SER A 39 21.64 -15.67 8.50
C SER A 39 21.24 -14.21 8.25
N GLU A 40 21.86 -13.55 7.27
CA GLU A 40 21.75 -12.10 7.03
C GLU A 40 21.18 -11.77 5.65
N TYR A 41 20.64 -10.56 5.48
CA TYR A 41 20.10 -10.13 4.20
C TYR A 41 21.20 -9.81 3.17
N GLY A 42 22.36 -9.28 3.61
CA GLY A 42 23.50 -9.02 2.71
C GLY A 42 23.96 -10.28 1.96
N GLN A 43 24.05 -11.40 2.67
CA GLN A 43 24.37 -12.72 2.09
C GLN A 43 23.40 -13.17 0.98
N MET A 44 22.15 -12.68 0.96
CA MET A 44 21.20 -12.93 -0.14
C MET A 44 21.53 -12.09 -1.37
N LEU A 45 21.88 -10.81 -1.17
CA LEU A 45 22.29 -9.89 -2.23
C LEU A 45 23.58 -10.41 -2.90
N ASP A 46 24.53 -10.86 -2.08
CA ASP A 46 25.80 -11.44 -2.51
C ASP A 46 25.60 -12.78 -3.24
N MET A 47 24.68 -13.64 -2.77
CA MET A 47 24.32 -14.89 -3.46
C MET A 47 23.74 -14.63 -4.86
N MET A 48 22.91 -13.59 -5.01
CA MET A 48 22.42 -13.11 -6.30
C MET A 48 23.48 -12.35 -7.13
N LYS A 49 24.63 -12.03 -6.53
CA LYS A 49 25.73 -11.23 -7.09
C LYS A 49 25.28 -9.82 -7.51
N GLY A 50 24.21 -9.29 -6.93
CA GLY A 50 23.59 -8.03 -7.34
C GLY A 50 24.34 -6.80 -6.83
N ASP A 51 24.59 -5.82 -7.70
CA ASP A 51 25.14 -4.52 -7.27
C ASP A 51 24.04 -3.51 -6.93
N ILE A 52 22.88 -3.62 -7.59
CA ILE A 52 21.67 -2.86 -7.24
C ILE A 52 20.52 -3.87 -7.17
N VAL A 53 19.98 -4.06 -5.97
CA VAL A 53 18.89 -5.02 -5.72
C VAL A 53 17.66 -4.28 -5.22
N THR A 54 16.50 -4.60 -5.79
CA THR A 54 15.21 -4.07 -5.37
C THR A 54 14.30 -5.19 -4.86
N PHE A 55 13.65 -4.94 -3.72
CA PHE A 55 12.67 -5.85 -3.12
C PHE A 55 11.30 -5.18 -3.03
N GLN A 56 10.29 -5.84 -3.60
CA GLN A 56 8.88 -5.42 -3.53
C GLN A 56 8.10 -6.28 -2.52
N GLU A 57 6.98 -5.74 -2.02
CA GLU A 57 6.20 -6.33 -0.93
C GLU A 57 7.04 -6.73 0.30
N LEU A 58 7.82 -5.80 0.86
CA LEU A 58 8.55 -6.03 2.10
C LEU A 58 7.63 -6.47 3.27
N LYS A 59 6.38 -5.98 3.29
CA LYS A 59 5.35 -6.22 4.34
C LYS A 59 5.82 -5.89 5.76
N LEU A 60 6.69 -4.89 5.86
CA LEU A 60 7.14 -4.28 7.12
C LEU A 60 6.21 -3.09 7.48
N GLN A 61 5.96 -2.87 8.78
CA GLN A 61 5.52 -1.56 9.27
C GLN A 61 6.75 -0.75 9.74
N ARG A 62 6.60 0.56 10.04
CA ARG A 62 7.74 1.40 10.47
C ARG A 62 8.52 0.87 11.67
N SER A 63 7.89 0.14 12.58
CA SER A 63 8.54 -0.50 13.75
C SER A 63 9.15 -1.88 13.47
N ASP A 64 8.99 -2.42 12.25
CA ASP A 64 9.60 -3.68 11.81
C ASP A 64 10.92 -3.47 11.04
N VAL A 65 11.25 -2.22 10.69
CA VAL A 65 12.52 -1.87 10.03
C VAL A 65 13.60 -1.83 11.11
N ASP A 66 14.39 -2.89 11.20
CA ASP A 66 15.51 -3.01 12.13
C ASP A 66 16.86 -2.78 11.45
N LEU A 67 17.94 -2.76 12.23
CA LEU A 67 19.30 -2.60 11.70
C LEU A 67 19.73 -3.71 10.73
N LYS A 68 19.12 -4.90 10.77
CA LYS A 68 19.53 -6.03 9.91
C LYS A 68 19.17 -5.79 8.45
N ILE A 69 18.10 -5.04 8.19
CA ILE A 69 17.70 -4.60 6.84
C ILE A 69 18.09 -3.14 6.54
N ALA A 70 18.32 -2.31 7.58
CA ALA A 70 18.68 -0.90 7.38
C ALA A 70 20.20 -0.63 7.26
N ASP A 71 21.06 -1.29 8.04
CA ASP A 71 22.53 -1.13 8.03
C ASP A 71 23.22 -2.39 7.48
N ILE A 72 22.82 -2.84 6.28
CA ILE A 72 23.40 -4.03 5.63
C ILE A 72 24.90 -3.76 5.33
N PRO A 73 25.83 -4.57 5.86
CA PRO A 73 27.26 -4.44 5.55
C PRO A 73 27.51 -4.52 4.04
N GLY A 74 28.33 -3.62 3.50
CA GLY A 74 28.63 -3.58 2.07
C GLY A 74 27.57 -2.91 1.18
N TYR A 75 26.39 -2.53 1.69
CA TYR A 75 25.33 -1.88 0.89
C TYR A 75 24.83 -0.58 1.56
N SER A 76 24.32 0.38 0.78
CA SER A 76 23.46 1.46 1.25
C SER A 76 22.00 1.08 0.98
N SER A 77 21.16 1.20 2.02
CA SER A 77 19.78 0.71 2.01
C SER A 77 18.80 1.88 2.06
N PHE A 78 17.83 1.91 1.15
CA PHE A 78 16.77 2.91 1.09
C PHE A 78 15.42 2.18 1.11
N ILE A 79 14.55 2.47 2.08
CA ILE A 79 13.36 1.66 2.36
C ILE A 79 12.16 2.56 2.57
N SER A 80 11.10 2.34 1.78
CA SER A 80 9.77 2.92 1.99
C SER A 80 8.80 1.86 2.52
N VAL A 81 7.92 2.25 3.44
CA VAL A 81 6.83 1.41 3.98
C VAL A 81 5.56 2.25 4.13
N PRO A 82 4.34 1.68 3.99
CA PRO A 82 3.11 2.46 3.98
C PRO A 82 2.91 3.26 5.27
N LEU A 83 2.28 4.42 5.12
CA LEU A 83 1.95 5.29 6.26
C LEU A 83 0.68 4.81 7.01
N SER A 84 -0.22 4.11 6.32
CA SER A 84 -1.58 3.79 6.80
C SER A 84 -1.85 2.29 6.96
N LYS A 85 -1.48 1.48 5.97
CA LYS A 85 -1.71 0.03 5.93
C LYS A 85 -0.51 -0.72 6.52
N LYS A 86 -0.62 -1.24 7.75
CA LYS A 86 0.42 -2.09 8.38
C LYS A 86 0.56 -3.43 7.66
N GLY A 87 1.79 -3.93 7.49
CA GLY A 87 2.06 -5.26 6.93
C GLY A 87 1.70 -5.42 5.45
N TYR A 88 1.64 -4.31 4.71
CA TYR A 88 1.21 -4.22 3.32
C TYR A 88 2.32 -3.59 2.48
N SER A 89 2.40 -3.90 1.18
CA SER A 89 3.31 -3.19 0.24
C SER A 89 4.75 -3.07 0.80
N GLY A 90 5.40 -1.93 0.63
CA GLY A 90 6.75 -1.64 1.09
C GLY A 90 7.79 -2.05 0.05
N VAL A 91 8.74 -1.16 -0.21
CA VAL A 91 9.78 -1.30 -1.24
C VAL A 91 11.15 -0.96 -0.66
N GLY A 92 12.14 -1.80 -0.95
CA GLY A 92 13.54 -1.61 -0.57
C GLY A 92 14.45 -1.53 -1.79
N VAL A 93 15.48 -0.69 -1.70
CA VAL A 93 16.57 -0.55 -2.69
C VAL A 93 17.89 -0.67 -1.96
N PHE A 94 18.75 -1.57 -2.44
CA PHE A 94 20.05 -1.88 -1.84
C PHE A 94 21.13 -1.68 -2.91
N VAL A 95 21.94 -0.64 -2.76
CA VAL A 95 23.05 -0.32 -3.68
C VAL A 95 24.36 -0.71 -3.03
N ARG A 96 25.13 -1.58 -3.69
CA ARG A 96 26.44 -2.05 -3.20
C ARG A 96 27.41 -0.87 -3.11
N LYS A 97 28.09 -0.75 -1.98
CA LYS A 97 29.17 0.22 -1.79
C LYS A 97 30.37 -0.22 -2.64
N PRO A 98 30.93 0.65 -3.50
CA PRO A 98 32.07 0.29 -4.34
C PRO A 98 33.31 0.00 -3.51
N ARG A 99 34.13 -0.93 -3.98
CA ARG A 99 35.38 -1.37 -3.35
C ARG A 99 36.51 -0.40 -3.73
N GLN A 100 37.56 -0.29 -2.91
CA GLN A 100 38.65 0.67 -3.15
C GLN A 100 39.45 0.34 -4.42
N ASP A 101 39.57 -0.93 -4.76
CA ASP A 101 40.25 -1.48 -5.95
C ASP A 101 39.39 -1.43 -7.24
N GLU A 102 38.10 -1.09 -7.16
CA GLU A 102 37.25 -1.02 -8.36
C GLU A 102 37.55 0.23 -9.21
N PRO A 103 37.38 0.18 -10.55
CA PRO A 103 37.57 1.34 -11.40
C PRO A 103 36.66 2.52 -11.03
N ASP A 104 37.13 3.74 -11.28
CA ASP A 104 36.37 4.97 -10.96
C ASP A 104 35.02 5.07 -11.69
N LEU A 105 34.90 4.42 -12.85
CA LEU A 105 33.63 4.19 -13.54
C LEU A 105 32.61 3.46 -12.66
N ILE A 106 33.03 2.40 -11.98
CA ILE A 106 32.20 1.57 -11.10
C ILE A 106 31.94 2.28 -9.77
N LYS A 107 32.94 3.00 -9.24
CA LYS A 107 32.73 3.89 -8.08
C LYS A 107 31.66 4.95 -8.36
N ARG A 108 31.68 5.59 -9.54
CA ARG A 108 30.63 6.55 -9.95
C ARG A 108 29.26 5.88 -10.13
N ALA A 109 29.20 4.76 -10.86
CA ALA A 109 27.96 4.03 -11.12
C ALA A 109 27.28 3.45 -9.86
N LEU A 110 28.03 3.20 -8.78
CA LEU A 110 27.51 2.74 -7.49
C LEU A 110 27.38 3.83 -6.42
N THR A 111 27.77 5.08 -6.72
CA THR A 111 27.60 6.20 -5.79
C THR A 111 26.20 6.81 -5.96
N VAL A 112 25.30 6.58 -5.00
CA VAL A 112 24.01 7.30 -4.93
C VAL A 112 24.23 8.74 -4.50
N ILE A 113 23.70 9.70 -5.27
CA ILE A 113 23.79 11.14 -5.01
C ILE A 113 22.46 11.76 -4.59
N ARG A 114 21.32 11.19 -5.04
CA ARG A 114 19.99 11.64 -4.66
C ARG A 114 19.06 10.44 -4.50
N VAL A 115 18.02 10.59 -3.69
CA VAL A 115 17.00 9.57 -3.48
C VAL A 115 15.69 10.24 -3.05
N GLU A 116 14.57 9.71 -3.53
CA GLU A 116 13.23 10.20 -3.22
C GLU A 116 12.27 9.04 -2.88
N GLU A 117 11.32 9.33 -1.99
CA GLU A 117 10.18 8.46 -1.67
C GLU A 117 8.99 8.83 -2.55
N GLY A 118 8.35 7.85 -3.20
CA GLY A 118 7.22 8.08 -4.10
C GLY A 118 7.60 8.37 -5.56
N ILE A 119 6.62 8.83 -6.33
CA ILE A 119 6.68 9.13 -7.76
C ILE A 119 6.32 10.61 -8.01
N THR A 120 5.34 11.13 -7.28
CA THR A 120 4.67 12.40 -7.62
C THR A 120 5.37 13.64 -7.07
N GLY A 121 6.33 13.46 -6.15
CA GLY A 121 7.13 14.52 -5.54
C GLY A 121 6.47 15.26 -4.37
N ILE A 122 5.25 14.90 -3.99
CA ILE A 122 4.51 15.57 -2.90
C ILE A 122 4.93 15.16 -1.48
N LEU A 123 5.66 14.04 -1.34
CA LEU A 123 6.11 13.59 -0.02
C LEU A 123 7.17 14.56 0.56
N PRO A 124 7.27 14.68 1.89
CA PRO A 124 8.16 15.66 2.50
C PRO A 124 9.63 15.39 2.16
N HIS A 125 10.32 16.42 1.69
CA HIS A 125 11.76 16.43 1.53
C HIS A 125 12.46 16.47 2.92
N LYS A 126 13.79 16.31 2.96
CA LYS A 126 14.66 16.40 4.13
C LYS A 126 14.30 17.57 5.07
N LYS A 127 14.02 18.75 4.50
CA LYS A 127 13.34 19.84 5.19
C LYS A 127 11.83 19.53 5.20
N LYS A 128 11.32 18.96 6.30
CA LYS A 128 9.92 18.47 6.48
C LYS A 128 8.81 19.54 6.30
N THR A 129 9.17 20.77 5.97
CA THR A 129 8.26 21.89 5.66
C THR A 129 7.87 21.95 4.18
N LEU A 130 8.62 21.30 3.28
CA LEU A 130 8.41 21.31 1.84
C LEU A 130 8.34 19.87 1.31
N SER A 131 7.56 19.66 0.25
CA SER A 131 7.64 18.46 -0.60
C SER A 131 8.86 18.47 -1.51
N TYR A 132 9.22 17.33 -2.12
CA TYR A 132 10.29 17.27 -3.14
C TYR A 132 10.00 18.17 -4.34
N ARG A 133 8.72 18.36 -4.72
CA ARG A 133 8.33 19.26 -5.80
C ARG A 133 8.59 20.72 -5.43
N GLU A 134 8.10 21.17 -4.28
CA GLU A 134 8.33 22.55 -3.80
C GLU A 134 9.82 22.83 -3.56
N ALA A 135 10.56 21.83 -3.09
CA ALA A 135 12.02 21.89 -2.93
C ALA A 135 12.79 21.85 -4.27
N TYR A 136 12.15 21.53 -5.40
CA TYR A 136 12.77 21.60 -6.73
C TYR A 136 12.57 22.97 -7.40
N GLU A 137 11.49 23.67 -7.05
CA GLU A 137 11.26 25.06 -7.49
C GLU A 137 12.13 26.07 -6.70
N ASP A 138 12.48 25.76 -5.44
CA ASP A 138 13.45 26.54 -4.64
C ASP A 138 14.88 26.39 -5.21
N PRO A 139 15.52 27.46 -5.74
CA PRO A 139 16.86 27.39 -6.33
C PRO A 139 17.95 26.91 -5.35
N THR A 140 17.75 27.06 -4.04
CA THR A 140 18.70 26.61 -3.00
C THR A 140 18.57 25.13 -2.65
N LEU A 141 17.47 24.49 -3.09
CA LEU A 141 17.16 23.09 -2.81
C LEU A 141 17.04 22.22 -4.07
N ARG A 142 16.92 22.82 -5.25
CA ARG A 142 16.78 22.12 -6.54
C ARG A 142 17.82 21.02 -6.74
N GLU A 143 19.08 21.31 -6.46
CA GLU A 143 20.18 20.34 -6.59
C GLU A 143 20.14 19.18 -5.57
N THR A 144 19.23 19.19 -4.60
CA THR A 144 19.00 18.07 -3.68
C THR A 144 17.90 17.10 -4.13
N CYS A 145 17.13 17.47 -5.16
CA CYS A 145 16.00 16.70 -5.67
C CYS A 145 16.29 16.10 -7.07
N ILE A 146 15.60 15.03 -7.44
CA ILE A 146 15.79 14.31 -8.71
C ILE A 146 15.06 15.03 -9.87
N GLY A 147 13.92 15.65 -9.61
CA GLY A 147 13.18 16.48 -10.58
C GLY A 147 12.39 15.69 -11.64
N GLY A 148 11.61 16.39 -12.46
CA GLY A 148 10.78 15.80 -13.53
C GLY A 148 9.43 15.25 -13.03
N TYR A 149 8.69 16.00 -12.22
CA TYR A 149 7.47 15.49 -11.57
C TYR A 149 6.22 15.52 -12.48
N PRO A 150 5.32 14.52 -12.39
CA PRO A 150 4.07 14.46 -13.16
C PRO A 150 3.20 15.72 -13.09
N SER A 151 2.55 16.07 -14.20
CA SER A 151 1.90 17.36 -14.46
C SER A 151 0.43 17.40 -14.02
N HIS A 152 0.12 16.77 -12.89
CA HIS A 152 -1.25 16.59 -12.39
C HIS A 152 -1.68 17.74 -11.47
N LYS A 153 -2.19 18.83 -12.06
CA LYS A 153 -2.84 19.94 -11.33
C LYS A 153 -4.14 19.46 -10.67
N ASN A 154 -4.47 20.01 -9.50
CA ASN A 154 -5.74 19.82 -8.79
C ASN A 154 -6.08 18.40 -8.26
N VAL A 155 -5.12 17.45 -8.20
CA VAL A 155 -5.38 16.06 -7.74
C VAL A 155 -4.64 15.65 -6.45
N TYR A 156 -4.17 16.62 -5.67
CA TYR A 156 -3.20 16.43 -4.55
C TYR A 156 -3.55 15.27 -3.59
N ASP A 157 -4.80 15.13 -3.17
CA ASP A 157 -5.22 14.05 -2.26
C ASP A 157 -5.23 12.64 -2.89
N LYS A 158 -5.38 12.50 -4.21
CA LYS A 158 -5.21 11.20 -4.88
C LYS A 158 -3.72 10.88 -5.05
N LEU A 159 -2.90 11.87 -5.41
CA LEU A 159 -1.44 11.72 -5.46
C LEU A 159 -0.89 11.31 -4.07
N ARG A 160 -1.42 11.89 -2.98
CA ARG A 160 -1.03 11.57 -1.60
C ARG A 160 -1.38 10.14 -1.18
N LYS A 161 -2.38 9.52 -1.82
CA LYS A 161 -2.66 8.08 -1.70
C LYS A 161 -1.68 7.25 -2.53
N VAL A 162 -1.35 7.67 -3.76
CA VAL A 162 -0.37 7.00 -4.64
C VAL A 162 0.98 6.81 -3.95
N ASP A 163 1.57 7.89 -3.43
CA ASP A 163 2.88 7.81 -2.76
C ASP A 163 2.79 7.25 -1.33
N GLY A 164 1.67 7.48 -0.62
CA GLY A 164 1.48 7.08 0.78
C GLY A 164 1.37 5.56 1.04
N GLU A 165 1.26 4.75 -0.01
CA GLU A 165 1.28 3.27 0.08
C GLU A 165 2.69 2.66 0.09
N GLY A 166 3.76 3.47 0.08
CA GLY A 166 5.14 2.99 0.17
C GLY A 166 5.54 2.06 -0.98
N ARG A 167 5.15 2.46 -2.20
CA ARG A 167 5.23 1.68 -3.44
C ARG A 167 6.39 2.03 -4.36
N CYS A 168 7.14 3.09 -4.06
CA CYS A 168 8.20 3.58 -4.93
C CYS A 168 9.35 4.19 -4.13
N VAL A 169 10.58 3.85 -4.53
CA VAL A 169 11.81 4.51 -4.12
C VAL A 169 12.64 4.77 -5.38
N ILE A 170 13.06 6.01 -5.59
CA ILE A 170 13.84 6.43 -6.77
C ILE A 170 15.23 6.84 -6.32
N VAL A 171 16.29 6.28 -6.90
CA VAL A 171 17.70 6.68 -6.65
C VAL A 171 18.33 7.26 -7.91
N GLU A 172 19.08 8.36 -7.78
CA GLU A 172 19.97 8.89 -8.83
C GLU A 172 21.44 8.57 -8.47
N LEU A 173 22.16 7.99 -9.43
CA LEU A 173 23.55 7.55 -9.31
C LEU A 173 24.49 8.63 -9.89
N ASN A 174 25.76 8.68 -9.45
CA ASN A 174 26.77 9.62 -9.97
C ASN A 174 27.27 9.27 -11.39
N PHE A 175 26.42 8.61 -12.17
CA PHE A 175 26.61 8.23 -13.56
C PHE A 175 25.38 8.57 -14.41
N ASN A 176 24.54 9.51 -13.92
CA ASN A 176 23.33 10.01 -14.59
C ASN A 176 22.30 8.91 -14.94
N VAL A 177 22.32 7.82 -14.16
CA VAL A 177 21.32 6.74 -14.20
C VAL A 177 20.39 6.93 -13.01
N VAL A 178 19.08 6.90 -13.27
CA VAL A 178 18.01 6.92 -12.28
C VAL A 178 17.35 5.55 -12.25
N VAL A 179 17.34 4.90 -11.07
CA VAL A 179 16.67 3.62 -10.86
C VAL A 179 15.39 3.85 -10.07
N ILE A 180 14.26 3.56 -10.70
CA ILE A 180 12.91 3.62 -10.14
C ILE A 180 12.53 2.21 -9.69
N SER A 181 12.59 1.97 -8.37
CA SER A 181 12.15 0.71 -7.76
C SER A 181 10.67 0.80 -7.42
N VAL A 182 9.84 -0.08 -7.99
CA VAL A 182 8.38 0.08 -7.96
C VAL A 182 7.62 -1.19 -7.61
N TYR A 183 6.49 -1.04 -6.91
CA TYR A 183 5.46 -2.06 -6.70
C TYR A 183 4.10 -1.49 -7.13
N CYS A 184 3.74 -1.71 -8.40
CA CYS A 184 2.50 -1.21 -8.98
C CYS A 184 1.28 -1.89 -8.33
N PRO A 185 0.16 -1.18 -8.13
CA PRO A 185 -1.05 -1.75 -7.54
C PRO A 185 -1.74 -2.73 -8.49
N ALA A 186 -2.04 -3.94 -7.99
CA ALA A 186 -2.94 -4.88 -8.66
C ALA A 186 -4.42 -4.56 -8.35
N ASN A 187 -5.31 -4.66 -9.34
CA ASN A 187 -6.76 -4.58 -9.16
C ASN A 187 -7.38 -5.98 -8.95
N SER A 188 -6.91 -6.72 -7.94
CA SER A 188 -7.28 -8.13 -7.73
C SER A 188 -8.74 -8.35 -7.28
N LEU A 189 -9.47 -7.27 -6.98
CA LEU A 189 -10.91 -7.28 -6.68
C LEU A 189 -11.77 -6.80 -7.86
N ALA A 190 -11.14 -6.38 -8.98
CA ALA A 190 -11.81 -5.84 -10.17
C ALA A 190 -12.82 -4.71 -9.88
N THR A 191 -12.49 -3.78 -8.98
CA THR A 191 -13.34 -2.60 -8.70
C THR A 191 -12.91 -1.40 -9.53
N GLU A 192 -13.83 -0.47 -9.74
CA GLU A 192 -13.58 0.74 -10.53
C GLU A 192 -12.56 1.67 -9.86
N GLU A 193 -12.62 1.85 -8.54
CA GLU A 193 -11.65 2.67 -7.80
C GLU A 193 -10.27 2.01 -7.74
N GLY A 194 -10.23 0.67 -7.77
CA GLY A 194 -8.99 -0.10 -7.93
C GLY A 194 -8.35 0.11 -9.31
N GLU A 195 -9.17 0.26 -10.36
CA GLU A 195 -8.67 0.58 -11.70
C GLU A 195 -8.27 2.04 -11.83
N GLU A 196 -9.04 2.98 -11.27
CA GLU A 196 -8.68 4.40 -11.23
C GLU A 196 -7.33 4.61 -10.53
N PHE A 197 -7.14 3.95 -9.37
CA PHE A 197 -5.88 4.01 -8.64
C PHE A 197 -4.72 3.38 -9.42
N ARG A 198 -4.95 2.26 -10.13
CA ARG A 198 -3.94 1.63 -11.00
C ARG A 198 -3.56 2.52 -12.19
N MET A 199 -4.54 3.10 -12.87
CA MET A 199 -4.30 3.99 -14.01
C MET A 199 -3.59 5.27 -13.61
N LEU A 200 -3.97 5.89 -12.48
CA LEU A 200 -3.27 7.06 -11.94
C LEU A 200 -1.83 6.74 -11.53
N PHE A 201 -1.60 5.59 -10.88
CA PHE A 201 -0.27 5.16 -10.47
C PHE A 201 0.65 4.91 -11.68
N LEU A 202 0.18 4.17 -12.69
CA LEU A 202 0.93 3.89 -13.91
C LEU A 202 1.15 5.16 -14.74
N GLY A 203 0.16 6.05 -14.84
CA GLY A 203 0.30 7.34 -15.52
C GLY A 203 1.40 8.20 -14.87
N CYS A 204 1.36 8.37 -13.55
CA CYS A 204 2.41 9.06 -12.79
C CYS A 204 3.79 8.41 -13.00
N LEU A 205 3.88 7.07 -13.01
CA LEU A 205 5.13 6.32 -13.16
C LEU A 205 5.80 6.58 -14.52
N PHE A 206 5.05 6.45 -15.61
CA PHE A 206 5.61 6.60 -16.94
C PHE A 206 5.80 8.07 -17.35
N GLU A 207 4.92 8.99 -16.93
CA GLU A 207 5.16 10.43 -17.11
C GLU A 207 6.43 10.87 -16.37
N ARG A 208 6.63 10.42 -15.12
CA ARG A 208 7.88 10.64 -14.37
C ARG A 208 9.09 10.12 -15.13
N ALA A 209 9.02 8.91 -15.69
CA ALA A 209 10.12 8.34 -16.46
C ALA A 209 10.40 9.12 -17.77
N GLN A 210 9.37 9.58 -18.48
CA GLN A 210 9.51 10.41 -19.67
C GLN A 210 10.16 11.76 -19.34
N ASN A 211 9.66 12.46 -18.32
CA ASN A 211 10.22 13.73 -17.86
C ASN A 211 11.71 13.60 -17.47
N LEU A 212 12.11 12.47 -16.89
CA LEU A 212 13.52 12.17 -16.55
C LEU A 212 14.39 11.93 -17.80
N ARG A 213 13.87 11.24 -18.82
CA ARG A 213 14.52 11.05 -20.13
C ARG A 213 14.70 12.39 -20.84
N GLU A 214 13.69 13.26 -20.82
CA GLU A 214 13.71 14.61 -21.40
C GLU A 214 14.68 15.54 -20.66
N MET A 215 14.86 15.36 -19.34
CA MET A 215 15.94 15.98 -18.56
C MET A 215 17.35 15.40 -18.86
N GLY A 216 17.49 14.53 -19.86
CA GLY A 216 18.76 13.93 -20.26
C GLY A 216 19.30 12.86 -19.30
N LYS A 217 18.46 12.29 -18.42
CA LYS A 217 18.85 11.20 -17.51
C LYS A 217 18.55 9.84 -18.15
N HIS A 218 19.40 8.85 -17.89
CA HIS A 218 19.11 7.46 -18.24
C HIS A 218 18.21 6.85 -17.17
N VAL A 219 17.18 6.11 -17.56
CA VAL A 219 16.14 5.62 -16.63
C VAL A 219 16.09 4.09 -16.65
N VAL A 220 16.00 3.48 -15.48
CA VAL A 220 15.55 2.09 -15.30
C VAL A 220 14.29 2.11 -14.43
N ILE A 221 13.22 1.45 -14.87
CA ILE A 221 12.10 1.07 -14.02
C ILE A 221 12.25 -0.44 -13.76
N MET A 222 12.37 -0.83 -12.49
CA MET A 222 12.50 -2.25 -12.12
C MET A 222 11.62 -2.60 -10.94
N GLY A 223 10.82 -3.65 -11.09
CA GLY A 223 9.82 -4.00 -10.10
C GLY A 223 8.71 -4.89 -10.63
N ASP A 224 7.77 -5.19 -9.72
CA ASP A 224 6.49 -5.78 -10.07
C ASP A 224 5.58 -4.69 -10.63
N ILE A 225 5.33 -4.75 -11.94
CA ILE A 225 4.51 -3.81 -12.69
C ILE A 225 3.02 -4.19 -12.64
N ASN A 226 2.69 -5.41 -12.18
CA ASN A 226 1.32 -5.96 -12.17
C ASN A 226 0.58 -5.87 -13.52
N VAL A 227 1.34 -5.91 -14.62
CA VAL A 227 0.84 -5.91 -16.01
C VAL A 227 1.72 -6.82 -16.87
N CYS A 228 1.11 -7.82 -17.51
CA CYS A 228 1.73 -8.58 -18.59
C CYS A 228 1.72 -7.73 -19.87
N VAL A 229 2.87 -7.51 -20.51
CA VAL A 229 3.01 -6.64 -21.69
C VAL A 229 2.50 -7.35 -22.95
N ASP A 230 2.96 -8.59 -23.16
CA ASP A 230 2.73 -9.39 -24.37
C ASP A 230 1.90 -10.64 -24.11
N LEU A 231 1.29 -11.21 -25.16
CA LEU A 231 0.45 -12.40 -25.04
C LEU A 231 1.22 -13.59 -24.43
N ILE A 232 2.49 -13.75 -24.80
CA ILE A 232 3.38 -14.80 -24.29
C ILE A 232 3.72 -14.68 -22.80
N ASP A 233 3.35 -13.57 -22.15
CA ASP A 233 3.53 -13.32 -20.72
C ASP A 233 2.36 -13.84 -19.86
N SER A 234 1.32 -14.47 -20.44
CA SER A 234 0.14 -14.96 -19.69
C SER A 234 -0.32 -16.36 -20.12
N ASP A 235 0.01 -17.40 -19.34
CA ASP A 235 -0.42 -18.79 -19.57
C ASP A 235 -1.95 -18.95 -19.51
N ASP A 236 -2.62 -18.25 -18.60
CA ASP A 236 -4.08 -18.35 -18.41
C ASP A 236 -4.84 -17.76 -19.61
N THR A 237 -4.34 -16.65 -20.18
CA THR A 237 -4.91 -16.08 -21.41
C THR A 237 -4.67 -16.98 -22.61
N ILE A 238 -3.46 -17.52 -22.79
CA ILE A 238 -3.13 -18.48 -23.88
C ILE A 238 -4.03 -19.71 -23.79
N LYS A 239 -4.20 -20.31 -22.60
CA LYS A 239 -5.09 -21.46 -22.38
C LYS A 239 -6.56 -21.13 -22.59
N THR A 240 -6.98 -19.91 -22.34
CA THR A 240 -8.36 -19.47 -22.58
C THR A 240 -8.60 -19.32 -24.08
N ALA A 241 -7.73 -18.61 -24.79
CA ALA A 241 -7.84 -18.45 -26.24
C ALA A 241 -7.69 -19.78 -27.01
N PHE A 242 -6.89 -20.74 -26.54
CA PHE A 242 -6.88 -22.11 -27.09
C PHE A 242 -8.20 -22.87 -26.87
N ARG A 243 -8.84 -22.75 -25.69
CA ARG A 243 -10.16 -23.35 -25.45
C ARG A 243 -11.25 -22.75 -26.34
N GLU A 244 -11.15 -21.44 -26.58
CA GLU A 244 -12.02 -20.67 -27.48
C GLU A 244 -11.68 -20.85 -28.98
N ARG A 245 -10.66 -21.67 -29.31
CA ARG A 245 -10.15 -21.90 -30.68
C ARG A 245 -9.65 -20.64 -31.40
N LYS A 246 -9.32 -19.59 -30.65
CA LYS A 246 -8.76 -18.32 -31.15
C LYS A 246 -7.25 -18.36 -31.39
N LEU A 247 -6.54 -19.39 -30.92
CA LEU A 247 -5.10 -19.56 -31.14
C LEU A 247 -4.79 -20.82 -31.94
N VAL A 248 -3.90 -20.67 -32.92
CA VAL A 248 -3.24 -21.75 -33.65
C VAL A 248 -2.04 -22.23 -32.84
N LYS A 249 -1.87 -23.56 -32.74
CA LYS A 249 -0.65 -24.16 -32.17
C LYS A 249 0.47 -24.09 -33.20
N ALA A 250 1.55 -23.40 -32.88
CA ALA A 250 2.78 -23.50 -33.64
C ALA A 250 3.41 -24.90 -33.52
N GLN A 251 4.15 -25.32 -34.54
CA GLN A 251 4.97 -26.54 -34.48
C GLN A 251 6.24 -26.28 -33.66
N GLU A 252 6.92 -25.15 -33.92
CA GLU A 252 8.04 -24.66 -33.13
C GLU A 252 7.64 -23.52 -32.18
N SER A 253 8.37 -23.36 -31.08
CA SER A 253 8.03 -22.36 -30.06
C SER A 253 8.29 -20.91 -30.50
N HIS A 254 9.08 -20.69 -31.56
CA HIS A 254 9.44 -19.35 -32.02
C HIS A 254 8.38 -18.74 -32.96
N ASP A 255 7.66 -19.56 -33.74
CA ASP A 255 6.59 -19.11 -34.64
C ASP A 255 5.28 -18.74 -33.92
N PHE A 256 5.18 -18.93 -32.60
CA PHE A 256 3.91 -18.82 -31.88
C PHE A 256 3.24 -17.45 -32.04
N GLU A 257 4.00 -16.35 -32.02
CA GLU A 257 3.41 -15.02 -32.20
C GLU A 257 3.18 -14.70 -33.69
N SER A 258 4.07 -15.14 -34.59
CA SER A 258 3.94 -15.03 -36.05
C SER A 258 2.69 -15.72 -36.61
N LEU A 259 2.26 -16.82 -36.00
CA LEU A 259 1.04 -17.55 -36.35
C LEU A 259 -0.24 -17.01 -35.67
N ASN A 260 -0.12 -16.04 -34.77
CA ASN A 260 -1.22 -15.52 -33.94
C ASN A 260 -1.18 -13.99 -33.80
N VAL A 261 -0.71 -13.28 -34.84
CA VAL A 261 -0.44 -11.83 -34.81
C VAL A 261 -1.68 -11.01 -34.40
N GLU A 262 -2.86 -11.36 -34.92
CA GLU A 262 -4.12 -10.72 -34.54
C GLU A 262 -4.37 -10.80 -33.02
N GLN A 263 -4.13 -11.97 -32.43
CA GLN A 263 -4.34 -12.20 -31.00
C GLN A 263 -3.26 -11.53 -30.14
N VAL A 264 -2.02 -11.38 -30.65
CA VAL A 264 -0.95 -10.59 -30.01
C VAL A 264 -1.32 -9.11 -29.98
N LEU A 265 -1.79 -8.56 -31.11
CA LEU A 265 -2.23 -7.16 -31.22
C LEU A 265 -3.49 -6.86 -30.39
N ALA A 266 -4.46 -7.77 -30.41
CA ALA A 266 -5.65 -7.69 -29.57
C ALA A 266 -5.28 -7.78 -28.07
N PHE A 267 -4.32 -8.64 -27.70
CA PHE A 267 -3.85 -8.75 -26.32
C PHE A 267 -3.27 -7.43 -25.82
N LYS A 268 -2.35 -6.79 -26.57
CA LYS A 268 -1.70 -5.53 -26.16
C LYS A 268 -2.71 -4.43 -25.79
N ASN A 269 -3.86 -4.39 -26.46
CA ASN A 269 -4.92 -3.40 -26.26
C ASN A 269 -6.09 -3.90 -25.38
N SER A 270 -6.04 -5.13 -24.85
CA SER A 270 -7.21 -5.78 -24.22
C SER A 270 -7.62 -5.22 -22.85
N ALA A 271 -6.88 -4.25 -22.29
CA ALA A 271 -7.24 -3.58 -21.05
C ALA A 271 -6.50 -2.22 -20.91
N PRO A 272 -7.11 -1.18 -20.30
CA PRO A 272 -6.56 0.18 -20.30
C PRO A 272 -5.13 0.30 -19.75
N HIS A 273 -4.82 -0.42 -18.68
CA HIS A 273 -3.48 -0.43 -18.06
C HIS A 273 -2.41 -1.07 -18.96
N ARG A 274 -2.77 -2.06 -19.80
CA ARG A 274 -1.83 -2.68 -20.73
C ARG A 274 -1.60 -1.82 -21.96
N THR A 275 -2.66 -1.18 -22.47
CA THR A 275 -2.54 -0.15 -23.50
C THR A 275 -1.62 0.98 -23.02
N LEU A 276 -1.82 1.48 -21.80
CA LEU A 276 -0.97 2.50 -21.19
C LEU A 276 0.50 2.07 -21.10
N VAL A 277 0.81 0.85 -20.66
CA VAL A 277 2.19 0.34 -20.65
C VAL A 277 2.77 0.25 -22.07
N ASN A 278 2.03 -0.28 -23.04
CA ASN A 278 2.48 -0.37 -24.44
C ASN A 278 2.60 1.00 -25.15
N ASN A 279 2.09 2.10 -24.57
CA ASN A 279 2.36 3.46 -25.07
C ASN A 279 3.81 3.90 -24.81
N TYR A 280 4.46 3.36 -23.77
CA TYR A 280 5.81 3.76 -23.32
C TYR A 280 6.87 2.68 -23.53
N VAL A 281 6.46 1.41 -23.50
CA VAL A 281 7.33 0.26 -23.76
C VAL A 281 7.43 0.00 -25.27
N VAL A 282 8.66 -0.10 -25.76
CA VAL A 282 9.00 -0.43 -27.16
C VAL A 282 8.52 -1.85 -27.48
N ASP A 283 7.84 -2.04 -28.61
CA ASP A 283 7.27 -3.33 -28.96
C ASP A 283 8.31 -4.34 -29.46
N SER A 284 8.91 -5.08 -28.52
CA SER A 284 9.83 -6.18 -28.82
C SER A 284 9.22 -7.39 -29.55
N SER A 285 7.93 -7.37 -29.90
CA SER A 285 7.32 -8.32 -30.85
C SER A 285 7.37 -7.86 -32.31
N GLY A 286 7.57 -6.56 -32.56
CA GLY A 286 7.66 -5.98 -33.91
C GLY A 286 6.34 -5.88 -34.70
N PHE A 287 5.22 -6.34 -34.14
CA PHE A 287 3.93 -6.32 -34.84
C PHE A 287 3.10 -5.05 -34.60
N GLY A 288 3.26 -4.41 -33.43
CA GLY A 288 2.47 -3.26 -33.01
C GLY A 288 2.94 -1.93 -33.62
N ALA A 289 2.05 -0.94 -33.58
CA ALA A 289 2.36 0.42 -34.01
C ALA A 289 3.43 1.07 -33.11
N VAL A 290 4.53 1.49 -33.75
CA VAL A 290 5.57 2.34 -33.16
C VAL A 290 4.98 3.71 -32.79
N ARG A 291 5.41 4.29 -31.67
CA ARG A 291 4.93 5.60 -31.18
C ARG A 291 6.07 6.43 -30.59
N ASP A 292 6.03 7.75 -30.75
CA ASP A 292 7.08 8.67 -30.29
C ASP A 292 7.28 8.67 -28.75
N SER A 293 6.25 8.24 -28.01
CA SER A 293 6.29 8.04 -26.56
C SER A 293 6.98 6.75 -26.11
N GLN A 294 7.31 5.83 -27.02
CA GLN A 294 8.00 4.58 -26.71
C GLN A 294 9.51 4.82 -26.59
N PHE A 295 10.04 4.67 -25.38
CA PHE A 295 11.48 4.81 -25.10
C PHE A 295 12.01 3.79 -24.08
N LEU A 296 11.12 2.98 -23.49
CA LEU A 296 11.48 1.97 -22.51
C LEU A 296 11.55 0.59 -23.16
N HIS A 297 12.73 -0.02 -23.12
CA HIS A 297 12.96 -1.35 -23.64
C HIS A 297 12.80 -2.40 -22.53
N ASP A 298 12.05 -3.47 -22.78
CA ASP A 298 11.99 -4.65 -21.90
C ASP A 298 13.25 -5.48 -22.09
N VAL A 299 14.28 -5.16 -21.32
CA VAL A 299 15.63 -5.68 -21.54
C VAL A 299 15.69 -7.20 -21.36
N VAL A 300 14.84 -7.77 -20.50
CA VAL A 300 14.74 -9.22 -20.31
C VAL A 300 14.17 -9.88 -21.57
N ARG A 301 13.13 -9.29 -22.18
CA ARG A 301 12.60 -9.76 -23.48
C ARG A 301 13.58 -9.58 -24.62
N GLU A 302 14.36 -8.51 -24.66
CA GLU A 302 15.34 -8.30 -25.73
C GLU A 302 16.50 -9.30 -25.68
N LYS A 303 17.00 -9.67 -24.49
CA LYS A 303 18.11 -10.64 -24.39
C LYS A 303 17.66 -12.11 -24.42
N GLN A 304 16.43 -12.41 -24.02
CA GLN A 304 15.85 -13.77 -24.09
C GLN A 304 14.99 -14.02 -25.33
N GLY A 305 14.75 -12.99 -26.14
CA GLY A 305 13.82 -13.02 -27.25
C GLY A 305 12.39 -13.40 -26.84
N ARG A 306 11.65 -13.95 -27.80
CA ARG A 306 10.24 -14.33 -27.67
C ARG A 306 10.03 -15.67 -26.94
N ARG A 307 10.97 -16.07 -26.06
CA ARG A 307 10.96 -17.34 -25.32
C ARG A 307 9.65 -17.52 -24.53
N LEU A 308 8.88 -18.55 -24.87
CA LEU A 308 7.62 -18.90 -24.21
C LEU A 308 7.84 -19.32 -22.75
N LYS A 309 6.78 -19.20 -21.94
CA LYS A 309 6.73 -19.62 -20.52
C LYS A 309 7.77 -18.99 -19.58
N MET A 310 8.25 -17.79 -19.94
CA MET A 310 9.15 -16.97 -19.13
C MET A 310 8.39 -16.25 -17.99
N TYR A 311 7.64 -17.00 -17.18
CA TYR A 311 6.82 -16.42 -16.12
C TYR A 311 7.65 -16.08 -14.88
N THR A 312 7.21 -15.05 -14.15
CA THR A 312 7.86 -14.59 -12.91
C THR A 312 7.00 -14.79 -11.68
N VAL A 313 5.66 -14.91 -11.82
CA VAL A 313 4.72 -15.17 -10.71
C VAL A 313 3.85 -16.40 -10.97
N TRP A 314 3.56 -17.18 -9.92
CA TRP A 314 2.70 -18.37 -9.97
C TRP A 314 1.79 -18.47 -8.75
N SER A 315 0.50 -18.73 -8.96
CA SER A 315 -0.46 -18.89 -7.86
C SER A 315 -0.08 -20.06 -6.92
N THR A 316 0.29 -19.72 -5.69
CA THR A 316 0.55 -20.68 -4.59
C THR A 316 -0.70 -21.47 -4.23
N PHE A 317 -1.87 -20.83 -4.18
CA PHE A 317 -3.15 -21.50 -3.90
C PHE A 317 -3.48 -22.62 -4.89
N LYS A 318 -3.20 -22.42 -6.19
CA LYS A 318 -3.39 -23.44 -7.24
C LYS A 318 -2.20 -24.42 -7.34
N SER A 319 -1.12 -24.22 -6.58
CA SER A 319 0.17 -24.94 -6.71
C SER A 319 0.75 -24.89 -8.13
N ASN A 320 0.69 -23.71 -8.75
CA ASN A 320 0.97 -23.54 -10.19
C ASN A 320 2.46 -23.64 -10.58
N ARG A 321 3.39 -23.35 -9.67
CA ARG A 321 4.83 -23.17 -9.97
C ARG A 321 5.50 -24.42 -10.55
N PRO A 322 5.29 -25.65 -10.02
CA PRO A 322 5.85 -26.88 -10.61
C PRO A 322 5.35 -27.20 -12.02
N LEU A 323 4.18 -26.67 -12.41
CA LEU A 323 3.62 -26.84 -13.76
C LEU A 323 3.95 -25.67 -14.71
N ASN A 324 4.69 -24.67 -14.20
CA ASN A 324 4.97 -23.38 -14.84
C ASN A 324 3.72 -22.68 -15.42
N ILE A 325 2.64 -22.62 -14.62
CA ILE A 325 1.34 -22.01 -14.96
C ILE A 325 1.30 -20.59 -14.38
N GLY A 326 1.85 -19.61 -15.09
CA GLY A 326 2.15 -18.31 -14.50
C GLY A 326 1.91 -17.10 -15.41
N SER A 327 2.36 -15.96 -14.90
CA SER A 327 2.39 -14.69 -15.60
C SER A 327 3.78 -14.06 -15.48
N ARG A 328 4.18 -13.23 -16.44
CA ARG A 328 5.35 -12.34 -16.32
C ARG A 328 4.86 -10.92 -16.03
N ILE A 329 5.24 -10.39 -14.87
CA ILE A 329 4.88 -9.03 -14.40
C ILE A 329 6.04 -8.30 -13.71
N ASP A 330 7.10 -9.03 -13.33
CA ASP A 330 8.33 -8.48 -12.78
C ASP A 330 9.27 -8.09 -13.93
N LEU A 331 9.40 -6.79 -14.20
CA LEU A 331 10.09 -6.27 -15.39
C LEU A 331 11.34 -5.46 -15.01
N ILE A 332 12.29 -5.39 -15.95
CA ILE A 332 13.39 -4.41 -15.96
C ILE A 332 13.28 -3.66 -17.29
N LEU A 333 12.71 -2.46 -17.22
CA LEU A 333 12.52 -1.56 -18.34
C LEU A 333 13.62 -0.49 -18.34
N ALA A 334 14.32 -0.25 -19.46
CA ALA A 334 15.39 0.74 -19.51
C ALA A 334 15.28 1.68 -20.71
N SER A 335 15.71 2.94 -20.53
CA SER A 335 15.89 3.90 -21.63
C SER A 335 16.89 3.37 -22.66
N GLU A 336 16.68 3.72 -23.92
CA GLU A 336 17.33 3.22 -25.14
C GLU A 336 18.85 3.02 -24.99
N LYS A 337 19.60 4.09 -24.66
CA LYS A 337 21.07 4.04 -24.52
C LYS A 337 21.56 3.08 -23.43
N LEU A 338 20.73 2.79 -22.43
CA LEU A 338 21.04 1.88 -21.34
C LEU A 338 20.62 0.44 -21.68
N ALA A 339 19.54 0.24 -22.44
CA ALA A 339 19.17 -1.07 -22.99
C ALA A 339 20.22 -1.62 -23.97
N CYS A 340 20.80 -0.75 -24.79
CA CYS A 340 21.89 -1.08 -25.72
C CYS A 340 23.12 -1.70 -25.02
N VAL A 341 23.46 -1.27 -23.81
CA VAL A 341 24.66 -1.75 -23.09
C VAL A 341 24.40 -2.96 -22.19
N ALA A 342 23.15 -3.43 -22.10
CA ALA A 342 22.85 -4.67 -21.39
C ALA A 342 23.46 -5.89 -22.13
N ASN A 343 24.20 -6.73 -21.39
CA ASN A 343 24.94 -7.87 -21.94
C ASN A 343 24.36 -9.24 -21.57
N GLN A 344 23.70 -9.36 -20.40
CA GLN A 344 22.89 -10.51 -19.99
C GLN A 344 21.58 -9.99 -19.38
N ALA A 345 20.48 -10.72 -19.54
CA ALA A 345 19.30 -10.57 -18.72
C ALA A 345 18.51 -11.89 -18.72
N ASP A 346 17.98 -12.32 -17.58
CA ASP A 346 17.08 -13.48 -17.47
C ASP A 346 16.26 -13.44 -16.16
N ILE A 347 15.36 -14.41 -16.00
CA ILE A 347 14.60 -14.72 -14.80
C ILE A 347 15.27 -15.89 -14.03
N TRP A 348 15.08 -15.98 -12.71
CA TRP A 348 15.60 -17.08 -11.89
C TRP A 348 14.47 -17.93 -11.28
N PRO A 349 13.68 -18.67 -12.07
CA PRO A 349 12.51 -19.42 -11.60
C PRO A 349 12.83 -20.53 -10.59
N PHE A 350 14.10 -20.92 -10.47
CA PHE A 350 14.61 -21.87 -9.47
C PHE A 350 14.82 -21.25 -8.07
N LEU A 351 14.86 -19.92 -7.94
CA LEU A 351 14.93 -19.24 -6.66
C LEU A 351 13.53 -19.08 -6.08
N HIS A 352 13.21 -19.93 -5.10
CA HIS A 352 11.97 -19.86 -4.31
C HIS A 352 12.05 -18.74 -3.26
N GLY A 353 11.16 -18.74 -2.26
CA GLY A 353 11.07 -17.69 -1.24
C GLY A 353 9.81 -16.83 -1.32
N SER A 354 9.25 -16.72 -2.53
CA SER A 354 8.04 -15.98 -2.87
C SER A 354 7.18 -16.81 -3.84
N ASP A 355 5.94 -16.39 -4.09
CA ASP A 355 5.19 -16.79 -5.29
C ASP A 355 5.74 -16.16 -6.58
N HIS A 356 6.58 -15.13 -6.46
CA HIS A 356 7.41 -14.61 -7.55
C HIS A 356 8.80 -15.31 -7.60
N CYS A 357 9.58 -15.03 -8.66
CA CYS A 357 11.02 -15.23 -8.71
C CYS A 357 11.76 -13.92 -9.06
N PRO A 358 13.06 -13.81 -8.77
CA PRO A 358 13.84 -12.64 -9.19
C PRO A 358 13.99 -12.57 -10.73
N THR A 359 14.22 -11.36 -11.23
CA THR A 359 14.72 -11.10 -12.59
C THR A 359 15.97 -10.22 -12.51
N PHE A 360 16.89 -10.36 -13.47
CA PHE A 360 18.15 -9.62 -13.47
C PHE A 360 18.55 -9.12 -14.86
N THR A 361 19.37 -8.06 -14.87
CA THR A 361 20.09 -7.55 -16.06
C THR A 361 21.51 -7.14 -15.67
N ASP A 362 22.50 -7.56 -16.46
CA ASP A 362 23.89 -7.11 -16.40
C ASP A 362 24.14 -6.02 -17.45
N TYR A 363 24.57 -4.84 -17.05
CA TYR A 363 24.90 -3.70 -17.90
C TYR A 363 26.41 -3.50 -17.99
N GLU A 364 26.98 -3.48 -19.21
CA GLU A 364 28.39 -3.20 -19.43
C GLU A 364 28.65 -1.71 -19.56
N TYR A 365 29.27 -1.11 -18.54
CA TYR A 365 29.54 0.33 -18.58
C TYR A 365 30.85 0.66 -19.31
N ALA A 366 31.84 -0.24 -19.37
CA ALA A 366 33.12 0.05 -20.03
C ALA A 366 32.96 0.19 -21.56
N GLY A 367 33.66 1.17 -22.14
CA GLY A 367 33.60 1.47 -23.59
C GLY A 367 32.28 2.07 -24.08
N SER A 368 31.23 2.10 -23.26
CA SER A 368 29.90 2.59 -23.66
C SER A 368 29.85 4.10 -23.89
N GLU A 369 28.91 4.54 -24.73
CA GLU A 369 28.65 5.98 -24.94
C GLU A 369 28.16 6.70 -23.68
N LEU A 370 27.60 5.96 -22.72
CA LEU A 370 27.20 6.48 -21.40
C LEU A 370 28.40 7.07 -20.64
N VAL A 371 29.63 6.60 -20.90
CA VAL A 371 30.86 7.16 -20.31
C VAL A 371 31.17 8.54 -20.89
N LYS A 372 30.94 8.74 -22.20
CA LYS A 372 31.33 9.96 -22.92
C LYS A 372 30.45 11.18 -22.60
N ALA A 373 29.25 10.96 -22.07
CA ALA A 373 28.26 12.01 -21.82
C ALA A 373 28.23 12.52 -20.36
N ASN A 374 28.91 11.85 -19.42
CA ASN A 374 28.67 11.99 -17.98
C ASN A 374 29.92 12.41 -17.20
N ASP A 375 30.36 13.65 -17.43
CA ASP A 375 31.43 14.30 -16.67
C ASP A 375 30.90 14.89 -15.34
N ARG A 376 30.59 14.00 -14.39
CA ARG A 376 30.37 14.37 -12.98
C ARG A 376 31.56 13.87 -12.16
N SER A 377 32.28 14.80 -11.52
CA SER A 377 33.46 14.47 -10.73
C SER A 377 33.12 13.56 -9.54
N LEU A 378 34.12 12.81 -9.07
CA LEU A 378 33.98 11.99 -7.85
C LEU A 378 33.82 12.85 -6.59
N GLU A 379 34.27 14.10 -6.62
CA GLU A 379 34.15 15.07 -5.52
C GLU A 379 32.72 15.58 -5.33
N TYR A 380 31.91 15.63 -6.40
CA TYR A 380 30.51 16.07 -6.36
C TYR A 380 29.53 15.05 -5.75
N ALA A 381 30.05 14.01 -5.09
CA ALA A 381 29.29 12.96 -4.41
C ALA A 381 28.61 13.46 -3.11
N ALA A 382 27.58 14.31 -3.27
CA ALA A 382 26.68 14.70 -2.19
C ALA A 382 25.96 13.46 -1.62
N LYS A 383 26.45 12.91 -0.51
CA LYS A 383 25.93 11.66 0.05
C LYS A 383 24.53 11.88 0.65
N PRO A 384 23.47 11.17 0.20
CA PRO A 384 22.10 11.39 0.64
C PRO A 384 21.80 10.69 1.98
N ASN A 385 22.71 10.79 2.96
CA ASN A 385 22.67 10.10 4.26
C ASN A 385 21.28 10.16 4.91
N TRP A 386 20.58 11.29 4.79
CA TRP A 386 19.30 11.56 5.46
C TRP A 386 18.18 10.56 5.15
N PHE A 387 18.22 9.89 3.99
CA PHE A 387 17.23 8.90 3.58
C PHE A 387 17.81 7.47 3.51
N GLU A 388 19.10 7.28 3.82
CA GLU A 388 19.57 5.93 4.17
C GLU A 388 18.73 5.43 5.37
N ALA A 389 18.26 4.18 5.30
CA ALA A 389 17.23 3.67 6.20
C ALA A 389 17.61 3.79 7.69
N THR A 390 18.90 3.69 8.03
CA THR A 390 19.41 3.94 9.38
C THR A 390 19.06 5.33 9.90
N ASN A 391 19.26 6.37 9.09
CA ASN A 391 18.97 7.76 9.45
C ASN A 391 17.46 8.06 9.33
N PHE A 392 16.80 7.58 8.27
CA PHE A 392 15.37 7.86 8.02
C PHE A 392 14.44 7.29 9.09
N TYR A 393 14.72 6.07 9.58
CA TYR A 393 13.98 5.43 10.67
C TYR A 393 14.56 5.75 12.06
N GLY A 394 15.60 6.58 12.16
CA GLY A 394 16.21 6.99 13.44
C GLY A 394 16.91 5.88 14.20
N LEU A 395 17.42 4.86 13.50
CA LEU A 395 18.02 3.64 14.05
C LEU A 395 19.45 3.88 14.53
N HIS A 396 19.62 4.82 15.45
CA HIS A 396 20.89 5.09 16.12
C HIS A 396 20.90 4.43 17.48
N THR A 397 21.56 3.26 17.58
CA THR A 397 21.77 2.55 18.84
C THR A 397 22.42 3.45 19.88
N ARG A 398 21.82 3.51 21.07
CA ARG A 398 22.26 4.24 22.27
C ARG A 398 23.54 3.67 22.92
N GLY A 399 24.42 3.08 22.11
CA GLY A 399 25.62 2.33 22.49
C GLY A 399 26.64 2.12 21.36
N SER A 400 26.45 2.66 20.15
CA SER A 400 27.47 2.63 19.09
C SER A 400 28.49 3.77 19.27
N ILE A 401 29.12 3.81 20.43
CA ILE A 401 30.12 4.85 20.78
C ILE A 401 31.38 4.72 19.90
N ASP A 402 31.66 3.53 19.35
CA ASP A 402 32.72 3.27 18.38
C ASP A 402 32.60 4.07 17.07
N LYS A 403 31.37 4.41 16.64
CA LYS A 403 31.17 5.29 15.47
C LYS A 403 31.62 6.74 15.76
N PHE A 404 31.84 7.12 17.03
CA PHE A 404 32.53 8.36 17.44
C PHE A 404 34.04 8.16 17.73
N PHE A 405 34.45 6.99 18.23
CA PHE A 405 35.87 6.70 18.52
C PHE A 405 36.70 6.27 17.30
N LYS A 406 36.10 6.09 16.12
CA LYS A 406 36.86 6.05 14.86
C LYS A 406 37.59 7.39 14.64
N LYS A 407 38.86 7.39 15.06
CA LYS A 407 39.83 8.48 14.92
C LYS A 407 39.73 9.10 13.52
N ARG A 408 39.26 10.35 13.45
CA ARG A 408 39.27 11.15 12.21
C ARG A 408 40.71 11.23 11.72
N GLU A 409 41.00 10.55 10.61
CA GLU A 409 42.21 10.81 9.84
C GLU A 409 42.12 12.25 9.34
N ARG A 410 42.98 13.11 9.87
CA ARG A 410 43.19 14.44 9.31
C ARG A 410 44.03 14.28 8.04
N PRO A 411 43.71 14.98 6.94
CA PRO A 411 44.65 15.14 5.85
C PRO A 411 46.00 15.64 6.38
N LEU A 412 47.09 15.17 5.78
CA LEU A 412 48.42 15.69 6.08
C LEU A 412 48.45 17.20 5.81
N PRO A 413 48.94 18.04 6.74
CA PRO A 413 49.06 19.46 6.49
C PRO A 413 49.99 19.72 5.31
N GLN A 414 49.55 20.56 4.36
CA GLN A 414 50.47 21.20 3.42
C GLN A 414 51.27 22.27 4.17
N GLU A 415 52.53 22.46 3.79
CA GLU A 415 53.45 23.36 4.49
C GLU A 415 53.23 24.84 4.14
N GLN A 416 53.73 25.71 5.04
CA GLN A 416 54.01 27.14 4.87
C GLN A 416 52.83 28.13 4.78
N ALA A 417 52.56 28.78 5.93
CA ALA A 417 52.36 30.23 6.04
C ALA A 417 52.75 30.70 7.46
N GLU A 418 53.14 31.96 7.61
CA GLU A 418 53.79 32.52 8.81
C GLU A 418 52.82 32.81 10.00
N PRO A 419 53.34 32.87 11.25
CA PRO A 419 52.51 33.01 12.45
C PRO A 419 52.03 34.45 12.72
N THR A 420 50.85 34.59 13.32
CA THR A 420 50.36 35.85 13.90
C THR A 420 49.95 35.66 15.36
N GLN A 421 49.96 36.75 16.13
CA GLN A 421 50.12 36.73 17.59
C GLN A 421 48.87 36.25 18.36
N ALA A 422 49.11 35.55 19.47
CA ALA A 422 48.07 35.14 20.40
C ALA A 422 47.63 36.30 21.31
N ILE A 423 46.32 36.34 21.62
CA ILE A 423 45.75 37.23 22.64
C ILE A 423 45.08 36.35 23.70
N ASP A 424 45.50 36.50 24.95
CA ASP A 424 45.05 35.70 26.10
C ASP A 424 43.94 36.44 26.89
N TYR A 425 42.89 35.72 27.29
CA TYR A 425 41.87 36.21 28.20
C TYR A 425 41.28 35.12 29.13
N ALA A 426 41.99 34.90 30.23
CA ALA A 426 41.45 34.75 31.59
C ALA A 426 40.27 33.79 31.85
N THR A 427 40.58 32.63 32.42
CA THR A 427 39.60 31.70 33.02
C THR A 427 38.80 32.33 34.17
N ARG A 428 37.49 32.08 34.25
CA ARG A 428 36.65 32.41 35.43
C ARG A 428 36.00 31.16 36.03
N LYS A 429 36.33 30.83 37.28
CA LYS A 429 35.79 29.67 38.02
C LYS A 429 34.27 29.79 38.24
N LYS A 430 33.58 28.64 38.27
CA LYS A 430 32.29 28.45 38.96
C LYS A 430 32.37 27.24 39.89
N GLN A 431 31.53 27.23 40.94
CA GLN A 431 31.68 26.36 42.10
C GLN A 431 31.20 24.93 41.88
N LYS A 432 31.75 23.99 42.66
CA LYS A 432 31.11 22.71 42.99
C LYS A 432 29.82 22.94 43.78
N VAL A 433 28.87 22.03 43.61
CA VAL A 433 27.79 21.74 44.58
C VAL A 433 27.74 20.21 44.72
N GLU A 434 27.50 19.72 45.94
CA GLU A 434 27.45 18.29 46.29
C GLU A 434 26.10 17.65 45.87
N PRO A 435 26.00 16.30 45.79
CA PRO A 435 24.88 15.64 45.12
C PRO A 435 23.62 15.53 46.00
N HIS A 436 22.45 15.52 45.34
CA HIS A 436 21.17 15.09 45.96
C HIS A 436 20.60 13.89 45.20
N GLU A 437 19.73 13.15 45.89
CA GLU A 437 19.35 11.76 45.58
C GLU A 437 18.57 11.55 44.27
N GLN A 438 18.69 10.34 43.72
CA GLN A 438 17.95 9.90 42.52
C GLN A 438 16.53 9.44 42.89
N LEU A 439 15.52 10.14 42.41
CA LEU A 439 14.13 9.66 42.43
C LEU A 439 13.80 8.83 41.18
N SER A 440 12.86 7.89 41.33
CA SER A 440 12.55 6.89 40.31
C SER A 440 11.67 7.43 39.17
N ILE A 441 11.72 6.78 38.00
CA ILE A 441 10.90 7.12 36.81
C ILE A 441 9.38 6.88 37.02
N SER A 442 8.98 6.28 38.14
CA SER A 442 7.59 5.95 38.47
C SER A 442 6.66 7.17 38.55
N ASP A 443 7.15 8.28 39.11
CA ASP A 443 6.29 9.37 39.59
C ASP A 443 5.92 10.39 38.51
N PHE A 444 6.46 10.25 37.29
CA PHE A 444 6.23 11.22 36.19
C PHE A 444 4.97 10.96 35.35
N PHE A 445 4.25 9.86 35.59
CA PHE A 445 3.11 9.45 34.75
C PHE A 445 1.73 9.56 35.41
N PHE A 446 1.63 9.87 36.71
CA PHE A 446 0.35 9.89 37.43
C PHE A 446 0.17 11.13 38.33
N LYS A 447 -0.14 12.27 37.71
CA LYS A 447 -1.03 13.27 38.34
C LYS A 447 -1.78 14.09 37.30
N SER A 448 -3.08 13.86 37.21
CA SER A 448 -4.05 14.75 36.57
C SER A 448 -5.09 15.10 37.62
N SER A 449 -5.32 16.39 37.85
CA SER A 449 -6.25 16.90 38.86
C SER A 449 -7.56 17.31 38.20
N TYR A 450 -8.68 16.69 38.60
CA TYR A 450 -9.92 17.32 39.11
C TYR A 450 -11.01 16.26 39.28
N ASP A 451 -11.93 16.50 40.23
CA ASP A 451 -12.81 15.49 40.82
C ASP A 451 -14.21 15.34 40.17
N ALA A 452 -14.93 14.33 40.69
CA ALA A 452 -16.37 14.05 40.65
C ALA A 452 -16.94 13.25 39.44
N PRO A 453 -18.00 12.42 39.68
CA PRO A 453 -18.34 11.67 40.89
C PRO A 453 -18.50 10.16 40.64
N GLU A 454 -18.80 9.38 41.68
CA GLU A 454 -18.92 7.91 41.60
C GLU A 454 -20.27 7.44 41.03
N GLU A 455 -20.23 6.46 40.12
CA GLU A 455 -21.36 5.55 39.82
C GLU A 455 -20.85 4.09 39.73
N HIS A 456 -21.66 3.13 40.18
CA HIS A 456 -21.28 1.71 40.26
C HIS A 456 -21.47 0.96 38.93
N GLU A 457 -20.41 0.38 38.37
CA GLU A 457 -20.50 -0.77 37.43
C GLU A 457 -19.74 -2.00 37.98
N GLN A 458 -20.27 -3.20 37.74
CA GLN A 458 -19.70 -4.47 38.22
C GLN A 458 -18.58 -5.01 37.31
N PRO A 459 -17.57 -5.71 37.87
CA PRO A 459 -16.41 -6.18 37.11
C PRO A 459 -16.74 -7.36 36.18
N LYS A 460 -16.51 -7.18 34.87
CA LYS A 460 -16.60 -8.25 33.86
C LYS A 460 -15.36 -9.19 33.97
N PRO A 461 -15.53 -10.53 33.93
CA PRO A 461 -14.48 -11.47 34.31
C PRO A 461 -13.31 -11.53 33.33
N ARG A 462 -12.08 -11.48 33.86
CA ARG A 462 -10.84 -11.74 33.09
C ARG A 462 -10.48 -13.23 33.16
N ILE A 463 -10.44 -13.91 32.01
CA ILE A 463 -9.88 -15.27 31.93
C ILE A 463 -8.37 -15.19 32.14
N SER A 464 -7.83 -15.98 33.07
CA SER A 464 -6.41 -15.97 33.41
C SER A 464 -5.60 -16.89 32.48
N VAL A 465 -4.28 -16.65 32.42
CA VAL A 465 -3.34 -17.39 31.55
C VAL A 465 -3.21 -18.88 31.96
N ALA A 466 -3.65 -19.26 33.16
CA ALA A 466 -3.63 -20.64 33.64
C ALA A 466 -4.49 -21.58 32.76
N ASN A 467 -5.73 -21.19 32.47
CA ASN A 467 -6.70 -22.04 31.75
C ASN A 467 -6.23 -22.41 30.34
N PHE A 468 -5.43 -21.56 29.69
CA PHE A 468 -4.87 -21.84 28.36
C PHE A 468 -3.80 -22.95 28.40
N LYS A 469 -3.15 -23.16 29.55
CA LYS A 469 -2.07 -24.15 29.72
C LYS A 469 -2.58 -25.56 30.02
N GLU A 470 -3.83 -25.71 30.45
CA GLU A 470 -4.51 -27.01 30.58
C GLU A 470 -5.11 -27.47 29.26
N MET A 471 -5.76 -26.58 28.49
CA MET A 471 -6.32 -26.88 27.17
C MET A 471 -5.31 -27.46 26.16
N LEU A 472 -4.01 -27.27 26.37
CA LEU A 472 -2.94 -27.81 25.51
C LEU A 472 -2.57 -29.27 25.82
N LYS A 473 -2.84 -29.78 27.03
CA LYS A 473 -2.43 -31.13 27.45
C LYS A 473 -3.22 -32.25 26.76
N ASP A 474 -4.52 -32.04 26.57
CA ASP A 474 -5.48 -33.01 25.98
C ASP A 474 -5.25 -33.31 24.48
N SER A 475 -4.25 -32.69 23.85
CA SER A 475 -3.87 -32.97 22.46
C SER A 475 -3.04 -34.26 22.27
N SER A 476 -2.51 -34.82 23.37
CA SER A 476 -1.51 -35.90 23.38
C SER A 476 -2.05 -37.33 23.28
N SER A 477 -3.01 -37.58 22.37
CA SER A 477 -3.40 -38.96 22.05
C SER A 477 -2.29 -39.67 21.23
N SER A 478 -1.53 -40.54 21.89
CA SER A 478 -0.46 -41.33 21.27
C SER A 478 -0.98 -42.27 20.18
N ALA A 479 -0.16 -42.51 19.15
CA ALA A 479 -0.51 -43.42 18.07
C ALA A 479 -0.72 -44.84 18.62
N PRO A 480 -1.83 -45.54 18.27
CA PRO A 480 -2.05 -46.90 18.71
C PRO A 480 -0.98 -47.83 18.11
N LEU A 481 -0.54 -48.82 18.88
CA LEU A 481 0.39 -49.84 18.40
C LEU A 481 -0.35 -50.86 17.52
N CYS A 482 0.32 -51.36 16.48
CA CYS A 482 -0.16 -52.48 15.66
C CYS A 482 0.20 -53.83 16.32
N LYS A 483 -0.11 -54.96 15.66
CA LYS A 483 0.15 -56.30 16.22
C LYS A 483 1.65 -56.59 16.48
N HIS A 484 2.58 -55.88 15.81
CA HIS A 484 4.02 -55.99 16.04
C HIS A 484 4.55 -55.08 17.17
N GLY A 485 3.68 -54.37 17.91
CA GLY A 485 4.09 -53.37 18.89
C GLY A 485 4.54 -52.02 18.31
N GLU A 486 4.62 -51.87 16.98
CA GLU A 486 5.03 -50.63 16.32
C GLU A 486 3.89 -49.58 16.26
N PRO A 487 4.19 -48.28 16.35
CA PRO A 487 3.19 -47.22 16.23
C PRO A 487 2.57 -47.15 14.83
N CYS A 488 1.23 -47.05 14.78
CA CYS A 488 0.50 -47.01 13.51
C CYS A 488 0.69 -45.71 12.72
N SER A 489 0.63 -45.84 11.39
CA SER A 489 0.56 -44.71 10.45
C SER A 489 -0.85 -44.16 10.32
N LEU A 490 -1.02 -42.84 10.46
CA LEU A 490 -2.28 -42.14 10.24
C LEU A 490 -2.51 -41.84 8.75
N ARG A 491 -3.43 -42.54 8.10
CA ARG A 491 -3.81 -42.32 6.69
C ARG A 491 -5.19 -41.65 6.59
N THR A 492 -5.47 -41.07 5.43
CA THR A 492 -6.73 -40.35 5.13
C THR A 492 -7.39 -40.98 3.91
N VAL A 493 -8.69 -41.26 3.99
CA VAL A 493 -9.45 -41.87 2.89
C VAL A 493 -9.57 -40.90 1.71
N LYS A 494 -9.22 -41.37 0.51
CA LYS A 494 -9.37 -40.63 -0.76
C LYS A 494 -10.69 -40.95 -1.48
N ALA A 495 -11.24 -42.15 -1.30
CA ALA A 495 -12.48 -42.61 -1.95
C ALA A 495 -13.73 -41.84 -1.44
N GLU A 496 -14.65 -41.52 -2.36
CA GLU A 496 -15.68 -40.48 -2.18
C GLU A 496 -16.58 -40.69 -0.95
N LYS A 497 -17.15 -41.90 -0.81
CA LYS A 497 -18.13 -42.24 0.25
C LYS A 497 -17.62 -42.05 1.69
N ASN A 498 -16.31 -41.86 1.89
CA ASN A 498 -15.69 -41.55 3.18
C ASN A 498 -14.54 -40.52 3.09
N ARG A 499 -14.48 -39.73 2.00
CA ARG A 499 -13.34 -38.86 1.66
C ARG A 499 -13.01 -37.88 2.79
N GLY A 500 -11.73 -37.83 3.18
CA GLY A 500 -11.25 -36.97 4.26
C GLY A 500 -11.34 -37.55 5.68
N LYS A 501 -12.01 -38.71 5.90
CA LYS A 501 -11.94 -39.42 7.19
C LYS A 501 -10.53 -40.00 7.41
N LYS A 502 -10.02 -39.94 8.65
CA LYS A 502 -8.69 -40.46 9.02
C LYS A 502 -8.77 -41.79 9.76
N PHE A 503 -7.79 -42.66 9.56
CA PHE A 503 -7.65 -43.96 10.23
C PHE A 503 -6.18 -44.30 10.47
N TRP A 504 -5.94 -45.04 11.54
CA TRP A 504 -4.65 -45.65 11.86
C TRP A 504 -4.53 -47.01 11.17
N CYS A 505 -3.35 -47.33 10.66
CA CYS A 505 -3.02 -48.62 10.07
C CYS A 505 -1.56 -49.02 10.34
N CYS A 506 -1.23 -50.32 10.23
CA CYS A 506 0.17 -50.77 10.34
C CYS A 506 1.06 -50.07 9.30
N ALA A 507 2.29 -49.74 9.71
CA ALA A 507 3.24 -48.98 8.89
C ALA A 507 3.99 -49.84 7.84
N ARG A 508 4.17 -51.14 8.10
CA ARG A 508 4.93 -52.08 7.23
C ARG A 508 4.29 -52.25 5.85
N SER A 509 5.09 -52.70 4.89
CA SER A 509 4.67 -52.96 3.50
C SER A 509 3.66 -54.10 3.39
N THR A 510 2.62 -53.93 2.58
CA THR A 510 1.80 -55.06 2.11
C THR A 510 2.57 -55.85 1.06
N LEU A 511 2.55 -57.17 1.15
CA LEU A 511 2.99 -58.05 0.08
C LEU A 511 2.23 -57.73 -1.21
N THR A 512 2.95 -57.47 -2.29
CA THR A 512 2.39 -57.26 -3.64
C THR A 512 2.75 -58.45 -4.50
N GLU A 513 1.78 -59.31 -4.79
CA GLU A 513 1.95 -60.41 -5.74
C GLU A 513 2.14 -59.86 -7.16
N SER A 514 3.40 -59.80 -7.57
CA SER A 514 3.84 -59.45 -8.92
C SER A 514 5.27 -59.98 -9.07
N TRP A 515 5.58 -60.61 -10.21
CA TRP A 515 6.84 -61.32 -10.47
C TRP A 515 7.05 -62.58 -9.61
N ALA A 516 6.20 -63.58 -9.84
CA ALA A 516 6.49 -64.97 -9.53
C ALA A 516 6.29 -65.82 -10.80
N THR A 517 7.39 -66.10 -11.50
CA THR A 517 7.50 -67.23 -12.43
C THR A 517 8.27 -68.35 -11.75
N ASP A 518 7.91 -69.57 -12.10
CA ASP A 518 8.51 -70.83 -11.66
C ASP A 518 8.34 -71.19 -10.18
N GLN A 519 8.49 -72.49 -9.89
CA GLN A 519 7.96 -73.16 -8.71
C GLN A 519 9.05 -73.53 -7.69
N GLU A 520 8.62 -74.14 -6.58
CA GLU A 520 9.47 -74.91 -5.65
C GLU A 520 10.56 -74.17 -4.87
N GLN A 521 10.13 -73.41 -3.84
CA GLN A 521 10.40 -73.82 -2.45
C GLN A 521 9.59 -73.02 -1.43
N LYS A 522 8.75 -73.70 -0.65
CA LYS A 522 8.21 -73.15 0.61
C LYS A 522 9.24 -73.37 1.72
N GLN A 523 9.82 -72.30 2.24
CA GLN A 523 10.39 -72.30 3.58
C GLN A 523 9.58 -71.37 4.49
N GLU A 524 9.17 -71.87 5.64
CA GLU A 524 8.42 -71.10 6.64
C GLU A 524 9.38 -70.22 7.46
N LYS A 525 9.66 -68.99 6.98
CA LYS A 525 10.28 -67.89 7.74
C LYS A 525 10.20 -66.54 7.00
N ASP A 526 9.12 -65.80 7.25
CA ASP A 526 9.07 -64.31 7.41
C ASP A 526 7.63 -63.75 7.33
N VAL A 527 6.69 -64.41 8.00
CA VAL A 527 5.28 -63.94 8.08
C VAL A 527 5.18 -62.58 8.82
N ASP A 528 6.10 -62.31 9.75
CA ASP A 528 6.15 -61.05 10.51
C ASP A 528 6.75 -59.86 9.74
N ALA A 529 7.41 -60.05 8.59
CA ALA A 529 8.08 -58.97 7.87
C ALA A 529 7.10 -57.93 7.24
N TYR A 530 5.82 -58.29 7.09
CA TYR A 530 4.84 -57.55 6.26
C TYR A 530 3.68 -56.96 7.08
N ASN A 531 2.75 -56.26 6.40
CA ASN A 531 1.64 -55.55 7.05
C ASN A 531 0.62 -56.49 7.71
N CYS A 532 0.48 -56.43 9.04
CA CYS A 532 -0.43 -57.30 9.80
C CYS A 532 -1.93 -56.94 9.75
N GLY A 533 -2.34 -56.09 8.79
CA GLY A 533 -3.73 -55.73 8.54
C GLY A 533 -4.40 -54.89 9.64
N PHE A 534 -3.63 -54.35 10.59
CA PHE A 534 -4.20 -53.51 11.67
C PHE A 534 -4.88 -52.27 11.08
N PHE A 535 -6.10 -51.99 11.54
CA PHE A 535 -6.91 -50.84 11.12
C PHE A 535 -7.76 -50.30 12.29
N LYS A 536 -7.80 -48.98 12.48
CA LYS A 536 -8.65 -48.31 13.49
C LYS A 536 -9.02 -46.89 13.09
N TRP A 537 -10.31 -46.57 12.98
CA TRP A 537 -10.77 -45.20 12.71
C TRP A 537 -10.26 -44.21 13.77
N ALA A 538 -9.83 -43.02 13.33
CA ALA A 538 -9.09 -42.09 14.19
C ALA A 538 -9.95 -41.18 15.08
N SER A 539 -11.28 -41.36 15.16
CA SER A 539 -12.08 -40.63 16.14
C SER A 539 -13.45 -41.24 16.51
N ARG A 540 -13.81 -41.10 17.80
CA ARG A 540 -15.19 -40.84 18.27
C ARG A 540 -15.32 -39.32 18.46
N SER A 541 -15.57 -38.55 17.39
CA SER A 541 -15.57 -37.07 17.50
C SER A 541 -16.41 -36.31 16.46
N TRP A 542 -17.42 -36.91 15.84
CA TRP A 542 -18.22 -36.17 14.85
C TRP A 542 -19.11 -35.11 15.53
N ASP A 543 -19.84 -35.52 16.57
CA ASP A 543 -20.86 -34.72 17.26
C ASP A 543 -20.24 -33.55 18.02
N LYS A 544 -19.16 -33.81 18.79
CA LYS A 544 -18.36 -32.75 19.44
C LYS A 544 -17.81 -31.73 18.44
N LYS A 545 -17.59 -32.12 17.18
CA LYS A 545 -17.07 -31.24 16.12
C LYS A 545 -18.17 -30.47 15.39
N GLN A 546 -19.41 -30.98 15.37
CA GLN A 546 -20.59 -30.21 14.97
C GLN A 546 -20.97 -29.19 16.04
N GLU A 547 -20.96 -29.60 17.32
CA GLU A 547 -21.25 -28.70 18.43
C GLU A 547 -20.22 -27.56 18.55
N GLN A 548 -18.93 -27.84 18.32
CA GLN A 548 -17.91 -26.79 18.22
C GLN A 548 -18.13 -25.89 17.00
N ARG A 549 -18.41 -26.45 15.81
CA ARG A 549 -18.71 -25.65 14.61
C ARG A 549 -19.89 -24.70 14.82
N ARG A 550 -20.97 -25.17 15.44
CA ARG A 550 -22.17 -24.37 15.76
C ARG A 550 -21.82 -23.21 16.70
N LYS A 551 -20.96 -23.44 17.70
CA LYS A 551 -20.43 -22.40 18.60
C LYS A 551 -19.50 -21.41 17.89
N ASP A 552 -18.63 -21.90 17.00
CA ASP A 552 -17.73 -21.06 16.20
C ASP A 552 -18.53 -20.18 15.21
N GLU A 553 -19.60 -20.70 14.60
CA GLU A 553 -20.49 -19.94 13.72
C GLU A 553 -21.26 -18.86 14.49
N GLN A 554 -21.82 -19.19 15.66
CA GLN A 554 -22.48 -18.22 16.56
C GLN A 554 -21.50 -17.14 17.05
N LEU A 555 -20.24 -17.49 17.33
CA LEU A 555 -19.21 -16.53 17.73
C LEU A 555 -18.84 -15.59 16.57
N LYS A 556 -18.67 -16.11 15.34
CA LYS A 556 -18.45 -15.28 14.14
C LYS A 556 -19.63 -14.36 13.85
N GLN A 557 -20.87 -14.83 14.06
CA GLN A 557 -22.06 -14.01 13.88
C GLN A 557 -22.07 -12.84 14.87
N LYS A 558 -21.88 -13.11 16.17
CA LYS A 558 -21.77 -12.04 17.19
C LYS A 558 -20.61 -11.08 16.93
N LEU A 559 -19.49 -11.56 16.38
CA LEU A 559 -18.37 -10.71 15.96
C LEU A 559 -18.70 -9.82 14.74
N ARG A 560 -19.59 -10.26 13.84
CA ARG A 560 -20.10 -9.43 12.73
C ARG A 560 -21.07 -8.36 13.24
N GLU A 561 -21.98 -8.75 14.11
CA GLU A 561 -22.96 -7.85 14.77
C GLU A 561 -22.24 -6.74 15.56
N LEU A 562 -21.31 -7.10 16.45
CA LEU A 562 -20.45 -6.14 17.19
C LEU A 562 -19.57 -5.26 16.30
N LYS A 563 -19.20 -5.72 15.08
CA LYS A 563 -18.49 -4.89 14.11
C LYS A 563 -19.43 -3.88 13.46
N GLN A 564 -20.60 -4.32 13.01
CA GLN A 564 -21.62 -3.46 12.40
C GLN A 564 -22.11 -2.38 13.38
N GLU A 565 -22.31 -2.74 14.65
CA GLU A 565 -22.66 -1.81 15.72
C GLU A 565 -21.61 -0.69 15.88
N LYS A 566 -20.31 -1.05 16.02
CA LYS A 566 -19.21 -0.08 16.14
C LYS A 566 -18.99 0.74 14.87
N GLU A 567 -19.29 0.17 13.70
CA GLU A 567 -19.21 0.88 12.41
C GLU A 567 -20.37 1.89 12.27
N ALA A 568 -21.57 1.56 12.75
CA ALA A 568 -22.70 2.47 12.86
C ALA A 568 -22.47 3.58 13.93
N GLU A 569 -21.94 3.24 15.11
CA GLU A 569 -21.56 4.20 16.15
C GLU A 569 -20.53 5.21 15.61
N LYS A 570 -19.49 4.71 14.94
CA LYS A 570 -18.47 5.54 14.28
C LYS A 570 -19.07 6.45 13.21
N LYS A 571 -20.02 5.96 12.41
CA LYS A 571 -20.75 6.77 11.42
C LYS A 571 -21.56 7.87 12.10
N ALA A 572 -22.38 7.54 13.10
CA ALA A 572 -23.17 8.51 13.86
C ALA A 572 -22.30 9.57 14.56
N ARG A 573 -21.11 9.20 15.05
CA ARG A 573 -20.12 10.15 15.59
C ARG A 573 -19.55 11.09 14.53
N VAL A 574 -19.30 10.61 13.31
CA VAL A 574 -18.86 11.46 12.18
C VAL A 574 -19.97 12.42 11.75
N ASP A 575 -21.21 11.94 11.65
CA ASP A 575 -22.33 12.75 11.18
C ASP A 575 -22.72 13.84 12.21
N LYS A 576 -22.68 13.54 13.52
CA LYS A 576 -22.76 14.57 14.60
C LYS A 576 -21.65 15.61 14.56
N ILE A 577 -20.47 15.29 14.00
CA ILE A 577 -19.38 16.26 13.80
C ILE A 577 -19.63 17.14 12.57
N LYS A 578 -20.20 16.59 11.49
CA LYS A 578 -20.63 17.37 10.32
C LYS A 578 -21.73 18.37 10.69
N GLU A 579 -22.77 17.90 11.39
CA GLU A 579 -23.89 18.72 11.87
C GLU A 579 -23.42 19.91 12.72
N LYS A 580 -22.50 19.68 13.67
CA LYS A 580 -21.88 20.74 14.47
C LYS A 580 -21.03 21.72 13.68
N ARG A 581 -20.48 21.33 12.52
CA ARG A 581 -19.75 22.24 11.61
C ARG A 581 -20.73 23.07 10.79
N ALA A 582 -21.71 22.44 10.14
CA ALA A 582 -22.75 23.13 9.38
C ALA A 582 -23.46 24.20 10.23
N ARG A 583 -23.85 23.88 11.47
CA ARG A 583 -24.48 24.83 12.40
C ARG A 583 -23.56 25.98 12.85
N LYS A 584 -22.22 25.79 12.81
CA LYS A 584 -21.24 26.85 13.08
C LYS A 584 -21.06 27.74 11.85
N GLU A 585 -20.94 27.14 10.67
CA GLU A 585 -20.81 27.84 9.38
C GLU A 585 -22.07 28.68 9.07
N GLU A 586 -23.26 28.15 9.37
CA GLU A 586 -24.54 28.87 9.32
C GLU A 586 -24.56 30.06 10.29
N LYS A 587 -24.17 29.85 11.56
CA LYS A 587 -24.07 30.95 12.53
C LYS A 587 -23.11 32.06 12.05
N GLU A 588 -21.94 31.69 11.54
CA GLU A 588 -20.96 32.64 10.98
C GLU A 588 -21.45 33.34 9.71
N ARG A 589 -22.38 32.73 8.97
CA ARG A 589 -23.07 33.36 7.83
C ARG A 589 -24.06 34.41 8.33
N TYR A 590 -24.87 34.10 9.35
CA TYR A 590 -25.77 35.07 9.98
C TYR A 590 -25.02 36.23 10.64
N GLU A 591 -23.93 35.97 11.36
CA GLU A 591 -23.09 37.02 11.96
C GLU A 591 -22.46 37.94 10.91
N ARG A 592 -21.99 37.39 9.77
CA ARG A 592 -21.51 38.20 8.63
C ARG A 592 -22.62 39.04 7.99
N MET A 593 -23.82 38.47 7.79
CA MET A 593 -24.97 39.24 7.26
C MET A 593 -25.38 40.36 8.22
N ALA A 594 -25.40 40.11 9.53
CA ALA A 594 -25.68 41.11 10.56
C ALA A 594 -24.63 42.23 10.58
N SER A 595 -23.34 41.92 10.42
CA SER A 595 -22.26 42.91 10.33
C SER A 595 -22.40 43.80 9.09
N ILE A 596 -22.73 43.22 7.91
CA ILE A 596 -22.98 43.98 6.68
C ILE A 596 -24.24 44.86 6.81
N MET A 597 -25.30 44.36 7.43
CA MET A 597 -26.52 45.12 7.74
C MET A 597 -26.23 46.29 8.71
N HIS A 598 -25.37 46.09 9.70
CA HIS A 598 -24.95 47.13 10.63
C HIS A 598 -24.12 48.21 9.93
N ALA A 599 -23.12 47.85 9.11
CA ALA A 599 -22.34 48.80 8.31
C ALA A 599 -23.26 49.65 7.39
N LYS A 600 -24.15 49.01 6.62
CA LYS A 600 -25.17 49.68 5.78
C LYS A 600 -26.22 50.49 6.58
N LYS A 601 -26.25 50.41 7.90
CA LYS A 601 -27.06 51.26 8.79
C LYS A 601 -26.24 52.44 9.32
N VAL A 602 -25.00 52.21 9.73
CA VAL A 602 -24.04 53.26 10.13
C VAL A 602 -23.76 54.23 8.98
N ASP A 603 -23.49 53.73 7.78
CA ASP A 603 -23.25 54.57 6.60
C ASP A 603 -24.48 55.44 6.26
N ARG A 604 -25.69 54.91 6.46
CA ARG A 604 -26.93 55.70 6.36
C ARG A 604 -26.98 56.79 7.42
N CYS A 605 -26.80 56.48 8.70
CA CYS A 605 -26.78 57.50 9.76
C CYS A 605 -25.75 58.61 9.47
N ARG A 606 -24.60 58.25 8.89
CA ARG A 606 -23.54 59.17 8.48
C ARG A 606 -23.93 60.07 7.31
N VAL A 607 -24.61 59.54 6.29
CA VAL A 607 -25.17 60.31 5.16
C VAL A 607 -26.30 61.26 5.61
N TRP A 608 -27.12 60.84 6.58
CA TRP A 608 -28.22 61.63 7.12
C TRP A 608 -27.83 62.55 8.31
N GLY A 609 -26.53 62.72 8.60
CA GLY A 609 -26.03 63.66 9.59
C GLY A 609 -26.34 63.34 11.06
N LEU A 610 -26.76 62.11 11.36
CA LEU A 610 -27.15 61.70 12.72
C LEU A 610 -25.96 61.12 13.51
N PRO A 611 -25.85 61.40 14.82
CA PRO A 611 -24.77 60.86 15.65
C PRO A 611 -24.84 59.33 15.74
N ALA A 612 -23.67 58.68 15.66
CA ALA A 612 -23.58 57.23 15.68
C ALA A 612 -23.86 56.65 17.08
N MET A 613 -24.87 55.78 17.19
CA MET A 613 -25.12 55.01 18.41
C MET A 613 -24.13 53.86 18.58
N ARG A 614 -23.74 53.58 19.83
CA ARG A 614 -22.78 52.52 20.18
C ARG A 614 -23.36 51.10 19.97
N PRO A 615 -22.51 50.05 19.90
CA PRO A 615 -22.97 48.67 19.83
C PRO A 615 -23.77 48.24 21.06
N LEU A 616 -24.86 47.49 20.85
CA LEU A 616 -25.77 46.97 21.89
C LEU A 616 -25.12 45.98 22.89
N THR A 617 -23.85 45.61 22.69
CA THR A 617 -23.07 44.78 23.62
C THR A 617 -22.53 45.56 24.82
N GLU A 618 -22.32 46.88 24.71
CA GLU A 618 -21.79 47.71 25.83
C GLU A 618 -22.90 48.15 26.80
N ALA A 619 -24.12 48.34 26.31
CA ALA A 619 -25.27 48.86 27.05
C ALA A 619 -25.86 47.92 28.13
N ARG A 620 -25.13 46.87 28.54
CA ARG A 620 -25.62 45.84 29.47
C ARG A 620 -24.82 45.74 30.78
N ILE A 621 -23.92 46.70 31.03
CA ILE A 621 -23.07 46.73 32.24
C ILE A 621 -23.55 47.79 33.26
N GLU A 622 -24.15 48.90 32.83
CA GLU A 622 -24.57 50.02 33.68
C GLU A 622 -25.95 49.84 34.36
N LEU A 623 -26.40 48.59 34.59
CA LEU A 623 -27.70 48.28 35.22
C LEU A 623 -27.59 47.27 36.40
N SER A 624 -26.41 47.14 37.02
CA SER A 624 -26.20 46.29 38.20
C SER A 624 -25.69 47.01 39.46
N GLU A 625 -25.43 48.33 39.41
CA GLU A 625 -24.91 49.10 40.55
C GLU A 625 -25.97 49.99 41.23
N ALA A 626 -27.14 49.41 41.56
CA ALA A 626 -28.18 50.06 42.34
C ALA A 626 -28.36 49.36 43.71
N ARG A 627 -27.71 49.87 44.76
CA ARG A 627 -27.84 49.40 46.15
C ARG A 627 -28.96 50.14 46.89
N VAL A 628 -30.00 49.42 47.32
CA VAL A 628 -30.94 49.81 48.41
C VAL A 628 -31.32 48.51 49.13
N MET A 629 -30.62 48.15 50.22
CA MET A 629 -31.01 48.33 51.63
C MET A 629 -32.18 47.46 52.11
N ASP A 630 -31.91 46.62 53.12
CA ASP A 630 -32.89 45.81 53.85
C ASP A 630 -33.82 46.64 54.74
N SER A 631 -35.09 46.25 54.83
CA SER A 631 -35.95 46.52 55.99
C SER A 631 -37.15 45.56 56.03
N TRP A 632 -37.56 45.14 57.23
CA TRP A 632 -38.65 44.17 57.47
C TRP A 632 -39.88 44.84 58.12
N ILE A 633 -41.09 44.59 57.61
CA ILE A 633 -42.37 44.76 58.34
C ILE A 633 -43.34 43.62 57.90
N PRO A 634 -44.07 42.93 58.81
CA PRO A 634 -44.86 41.74 58.46
C PRO A 634 -46.39 41.83 58.70
N ILE A 635 -47.16 40.92 58.05
CA ILE A 635 -48.47 40.36 58.51
C ILE A 635 -49.68 41.35 58.44
N PRO A 636 -50.97 40.93 58.22
CA PRO A 636 -51.59 39.63 58.55
C PRO A 636 -52.40 38.89 57.45
N HIS A 637 -52.98 37.76 57.87
CA HIS A 637 -53.85 36.84 57.12
C HIS A 637 -55.21 37.44 56.72
N CYS A 638 -55.82 36.85 55.69
CA CYS A 638 -57.26 36.54 55.67
C CYS A 638 -57.49 35.20 54.95
N GLU A 639 -58.67 34.60 55.10
CA GLU A 639 -58.98 33.23 54.72
C GLU A 639 -59.69 33.10 53.35
N SER A 640 -60.14 31.88 53.04
CA SER A 640 -60.99 31.43 51.93
C SER A 640 -60.33 30.97 50.61
N SER A 641 -60.65 29.72 50.27
CA SER A 641 -60.77 29.18 48.91
C SER A 641 -62.25 29.32 48.48
N PRO A 642 -62.68 29.16 47.20
CA PRO A 642 -61.92 28.55 46.09
C PRO A 642 -62.04 29.22 44.71
N LEU A 643 -61.43 28.55 43.72
CA LEU A 643 -61.68 28.65 42.26
C LEU A 643 -61.20 29.92 41.51
N VAL A 644 -61.24 29.78 40.18
CA VAL A 644 -60.85 30.75 39.13
C VAL A 644 -59.38 31.20 39.12
N ARG A 645 -58.53 30.46 38.39
CA ARG A 645 -57.29 31.05 37.82
C ARG A 645 -57.60 31.67 36.47
N TYR A 646 -57.62 33.00 36.44
CA TYR A 646 -57.76 33.78 35.22
C TYR A 646 -56.58 33.58 34.26
N THR A 647 -56.88 33.60 32.97
CA THR A 647 -55.93 33.94 31.92
C THR A 647 -55.37 35.34 32.15
N TYR A 648 -54.05 35.52 32.04
CA TYR A 648 -53.46 36.85 31.85
C TYR A 648 -52.80 36.92 30.48
N VAL A 649 -53.13 37.98 29.73
CA VAL A 649 -52.68 38.21 28.36
C VAL A 649 -51.31 38.89 28.39
N ALA A 650 -50.31 38.25 27.79
CA ALA A 650 -49.09 38.93 27.35
C ALA A 650 -49.31 39.40 25.91
N ALA A 651 -49.29 40.72 25.69
CA ALA A 651 -49.60 41.29 24.38
C ALA A 651 -48.47 41.04 23.36
N LEU A 652 -48.79 40.30 22.30
CA LEU A 652 -48.00 40.30 21.07
C LEU A 652 -48.20 41.63 20.34
N VAL A 653 -47.15 42.46 20.30
CA VAL A 653 -47.07 43.53 19.31
C VAL A 653 -46.64 42.89 17.99
N LEU A 654 -47.51 42.98 16.98
CA LEU A 654 -47.33 42.36 15.67
C LEU A 654 -46.34 43.16 14.82
N GLU A 655 -45.42 42.47 14.13
CA GLU A 655 -44.95 42.94 12.83
C GLU A 655 -45.96 42.49 11.74
N PRO A 656 -46.22 43.28 10.70
CA PRO A 656 -47.34 43.02 9.78
C PRO A 656 -47.03 41.96 8.73
N ASP A 657 -47.87 40.92 8.66
CA ASP A 657 -47.92 39.92 7.59
C ASP A 657 -48.96 40.30 6.52
N PRO A 658 -48.55 40.53 5.25
CA PRO A 658 -49.48 40.71 4.15
C PRO A 658 -49.86 39.36 3.49
N THR A 659 -51.13 39.00 3.64
CA THR A 659 -51.88 37.99 2.86
C THR A 659 -51.52 36.52 3.02
N ALA A 660 -52.25 35.86 3.93
CA ALA A 660 -52.47 34.43 3.86
C ALA A 660 -53.37 34.06 2.66
N CYS A 661 -53.13 32.88 2.07
CA CYS A 661 -54.22 31.99 1.65
C CYS A 661 -53.72 30.53 1.66
N SER A 662 -54.56 29.61 2.14
CA SER A 662 -54.16 28.25 2.50
C SER A 662 -54.77 27.17 1.61
N ALA A 663 -54.03 26.08 1.39
CA ALA A 663 -54.62 24.78 1.08
C ALA A 663 -53.71 23.65 1.62
N TYR A 664 -54.30 22.78 2.45
CA TYR A 664 -53.67 21.57 2.99
C TYR A 664 -53.62 20.46 1.91
N PHE A 665 -52.64 19.55 1.97
CA PHE A 665 -52.91 18.24 2.59
C PHE A 665 -51.64 17.42 2.91
N CYS A 666 -51.82 16.42 3.76
CA CYS A 666 -50.78 15.55 4.30
C CYS A 666 -50.76 14.20 3.57
N SER A 667 -49.56 13.62 3.39
CA SER A 667 -49.41 12.16 3.45
C SER A 667 -48.06 11.82 4.09
N SER A 668 -48.08 10.96 5.11
CA SER A 668 -46.89 10.48 5.81
C SER A 668 -46.65 9.00 5.49
N ILE A 669 -45.46 8.68 4.99
CA ILE A 669 -45.08 7.28 4.73
C ILE A 669 -44.59 6.66 6.03
N SER A 670 -45.21 5.54 6.42
CA SER A 670 -44.75 4.69 7.53
C SER A 670 -44.73 3.21 7.12
N ARG A 671 -44.15 2.35 7.97
CA ARG A 671 -43.62 1.01 7.60
C ARG A 671 -44.64 -0.13 7.78
N PRO A 672 -44.36 -1.35 7.24
CA PRO A 672 -45.39 -2.30 6.84
C PRO A 672 -45.82 -3.29 7.94
N THR A 673 -46.91 -4.00 7.67
CA THR A 673 -47.28 -5.27 8.32
C THR A 673 -47.59 -6.35 7.28
N THR A 674 -47.48 -7.60 7.72
CA THR A 674 -47.62 -8.87 6.99
C THR A 674 -49.03 -9.19 6.53
N PHE A 675 -49.18 -9.99 5.45
CA PHE A 675 -50.16 -11.09 5.41
C PHE A 675 -49.71 -12.22 4.45
N ASP A 676 -50.37 -13.37 4.55
CA ASP A 676 -49.93 -14.70 4.08
C ASP A 676 -50.34 -15.08 2.63
N THR A 677 -49.81 -16.24 2.21
CA THR A 677 -49.96 -16.90 0.90
C THR A 677 -51.34 -17.50 0.62
N ALA A 678 -51.75 -17.49 -0.65
CA ALA A 678 -52.60 -18.54 -1.25
C ALA A 678 -52.29 -18.72 -2.76
N PHE A 679 -52.59 -19.91 -3.28
CA PHE A 679 -52.60 -20.26 -4.73
C PHE A 679 -53.91 -19.71 -5.38
N THR A 680 -54.23 -19.78 -6.69
CA THR A 680 -53.91 -20.74 -7.77
C THR A 680 -54.06 -20.15 -9.19
N ASN A 681 -53.30 -20.69 -10.15
CA ASN A 681 -53.71 -21.10 -11.53
C ASN A 681 -54.19 -20.14 -12.65
N ASP A 682 -53.81 -20.55 -13.87
CA ASP A 682 -54.49 -20.51 -15.21
C ASP A 682 -54.88 -19.14 -15.84
N GLU A 683 -54.99 -18.95 -17.16
CA GLU A 683 -54.39 -19.52 -18.40
C GLU A 683 -54.75 -18.55 -19.58
N ILE A 684 -54.35 -18.81 -20.84
CA ILE A 684 -54.80 -18.13 -22.08
C ILE A 684 -54.31 -16.65 -22.23
N GLY A 685 -54.07 -16.03 -23.39
CA GLY A 685 -54.02 -16.40 -24.82
C GLY A 685 -53.73 -15.14 -25.69
N PRO A 686 -53.42 -15.22 -27.00
CA PRO A 686 -52.60 -14.19 -27.66
C PRO A 686 -53.23 -13.37 -28.83
N LEU A 687 -52.58 -12.23 -29.15
CA LEU A 687 -52.59 -11.46 -30.43
C LEU A 687 -53.90 -10.71 -30.81
N PRO A 688 -53.93 -9.80 -31.83
CA PRO A 688 -52.86 -9.35 -32.75
C PRO A 688 -52.62 -7.81 -32.84
N VAL A 689 -51.66 -7.41 -33.71
CA VAL A 689 -51.41 -6.03 -34.20
C VAL A 689 -52.19 -5.79 -35.51
N PRO A 690 -52.37 -4.54 -36.04
CA PRO A 690 -51.45 -4.09 -37.12
C PRO A 690 -51.26 -2.54 -37.34
N SER A 691 -50.15 -2.17 -38.03
CA SER A 691 -50.01 -1.13 -39.12
C SER A 691 -50.47 0.36 -38.97
N THR A 692 -49.87 1.40 -39.58
CA THR A 692 -48.59 1.70 -40.32
C THR A 692 -48.52 3.20 -40.74
N VAL A 693 -47.33 3.85 -40.71
CA VAL A 693 -46.83 4.90 -41.69
C VAL A 693 -47.61 6.27 -41.72
N THR A 694 -47.24 7.48 -42.22
CA THR A 694 -46.17 8.26 -42.96
C THR A 694 -46.23 9.74 -42.46
N SER A 695 -45.37 10.76 -42.76
CA SER A 695 -43.89 10.91 -42.91
C SER A 695 -43.48 12.35 -43.34
N LEU A 696 -42.33 12.89 -42.84
CA LEU A 696 -41.46 13.94 -43.47
C LEU A 696 -42.02 15.42 -43.55
N PRO A 697 -41.32 16.44 -44.13
CA PRO A 697 -40.27 17.25 -43.45
C PRO A 697 -40.26 18.79 -43.76
N LEU A 698 -39.29 19.57 -43.25
CA LEU A 698 -38.51 20.67 -43.93
C LEU A 698 -37.46 21.30 -42.94
N TYR A 699 -36.15 21.45 -43.27
CA TYR A 699 -35.40 22.64 -43.78
C TYR A 699 -35.34 23.90 -42.84
N VAL A 700 -34.24 24.61 -42.47
CA VAL A 700 -32.87 24.99 -43.00
C VAL A 700 -32.82 26.54 -43.20
N THR A 701 -31.85 27.39 -42.78
CA THR A 701 -30.54 27.32 -42.03
C THR A 701 -30.01 28.72 -41.58
N CYS A 702 -28.94 28.74 -40.74
CA CYS A 702 -27.81 29.72 -40.69
C CYS A 702 -27.81 31.05 -39.86
N THR A 703 -26.76 31.20 -39.03
CA THR A 703 -25.89 32.39 -38.73
C THR A 703 -26.46 33.75 -38.26
N SER A 704 -25.82 34.59 -37.40
CA SER A 704 -24.63 34.47 -36.52
C SER A 704 -24.48 35.70 -35.57
N ILE A 705 -23.96 35.48 -34.35
CA ILE A 705 -23.19 36.40 -33.46
C ILE A 705 -23.74 37.82 -33.12
N VAL A 706 -24.05 38.07 -31.84
CA VAL A 706 -23.50 39.16 -30.96
C VAL A 706 -23.52 38.65 -29.50
N VAL A 707 -22.63 39.16 -28.63
CA VAL A 707 -22.39 38.70 -27.24
C VAL A 707 -22.96 39.65 -26.17
N THR A 708 -23.54 39.11 -25.10
CA THR A 708 -23.57 39.70 -23.74
C THR A 708 -23.44 38.59 -22.67
N ASN A 709 -23.15 38.98 -21.42
CA ASN A 709 -22.65 38.11 -20.35
C ASN A 709 -23.72 37.57 -19.38
N SER A 710 -23.26 36.64 -18.51
CA SER A 710 -23.59 36.48 -17.07
C SER A 710 -24.38 35.24 -16.62
N ASP A 711 -23.68 34.44 -15.82
CA ASP A 711 -24.12 33.85 -14.54
C ASP A 711 -25.21 32.76 -14.51
N CYS A 712 -24.73 31.53 -14.75
CA CYS A 712 -24.99 30.30 -14.01
C CYS A 712 -26.02 30.31 -12.85
N PHE A 713 -26.94 29.35 -12.87
CA PHE A 713 -27.23 28.49 -11.70
C PHE A 713 -27.55 27.06 -12.15
N TRP A 714 -27.22 26.06 -11.31
CA TRP A 714 -27.50 24.63 -11.54
C TRP A 714 -28.51 24.10 -10.52
N ILE A 715 -29.52 23.39 -11.03
CA ILE A 715 -30.45 22.46 -10.36
C ILE A 715 -30.75 21.39 -11.43
N GLU A 716 -30.78 20.08 -11.19
CA GLU A 716 -30.79 19.31 -9.92
C GLU A 716 -29.72 18.20 -9.91
#